data_AF-W2Q5Y0-F1
#
_entry.id   AF-W2Q5Y0-F1
#
_cell.length_a   1.000
_cell.length_b   1.000
_cell.length_c   1.000
_cell.angle_alpha   90.00
_cell.angle_beta   90.00
_cell.angle_gamma   90.00
#
_symmetry.space_group_name_H-M   'P 1'
#
loop_
_entity.id
_entity.type
_entity.pdbx_description
1 polymer ?
#
loop_
_entity_poly.entity_id
_entity_poly.type
_entity_poly.pdbx_seq_one_letter_code
_entity_poly.pdbx_strand_id
1 'polypeptide(L)'
;MWFPVLAASATAFTVIAAKNSSTSSSYPTKSGIKNWVDPDTPEDRQTFTNSRGRKWDLVMSDEFNVANRSFRPGDDHLWTSLDKPDGVNGALEIYSHNMTSTKCDDDTCYFYIEVSDEPQTISVYNMYKYPPGFEDAHFYYRAGMVQSWNKFCFQGGMLEVKAQLPGAVSDKSGNPDLALGKSGKVASKAYYPTWPGIWMMGNLGRAIFSASTNRMWPFSYNKCEPDVFNPDFQRISACDDDPGYGLNPNQGRGAPEIDLLEGGGLAISSSLQIAPGMPMDFRLFPADPKGADATNPFCVYSYDCKTKGANVIDVPTAYFQQMRGHKSWYQGLRYGANNYCQPDASAKQDFTTVNKSVESGITENTCTADTCPASMDVNGDMGLIDSKGKNHWGINSNGTCYPIMNSYMGAYLCDPDNTNSMCSSPRNSSTPKSNTMSPFNYQMDAISSNWPIHLGGYLDYLVYQVEWVTGENGYVRWMLDGAPIFEVTTDAFSNVPQNANKSNPVKVMLEEPMYLIFNVALSSSWGATPPNAGSECRGDGADEETNRICDEFPMYMKIDYIRLYQDLGDDLPSDSYMQIGCDPKSHPTKEWIEGHIDEYSDDDNPVKSVHGKAFCKTNDDCTIGGSVGSTMLKTGTCVKSRCVCSSTSWSGPRCTEAQSDTSEKSSSLSKRVYGPPMGLSMGVGSVAILLSIGSVWLAAAVTAKETQKMLKTKDAELEARQREAKASQLSSSDLGSSFNQPKDNYKQNFV
;
A
#
# COMPACT_ATOMS: atom_id res chain seq x y z
N MET A 1 -5.21 -63.29 50.66
CA MET A 1 -5.05 -62.15 51.61
C MET A 1 -4.35 -61.04 50.85
N TRP A 2 -4.81 -59.79 51.03
CA TRP A 2 -4.17 -58.54 50.56
C TRP A 2 -4.11 -58.28 49.03
N PHE A 3 -4.22 -56.99 48.68
CA PHE A 3 -4.19 -56.36 47.34
C PHE A 3 -2.84 -55.63 47.16
N PRO A 4 -2.36 -55.31 45.93
CA PRO A 4 -2.79 -54.08 45.19
C PRO A 4 -3.32 -54.39 43.77
N VAL A 5 -4.41 -53.76 43.31
CA VAL A 5 -4.48 -52.44 42.64
C VAL A 5 -3.74 -52.42 41.29
N LEU A 6 -4.52 -52.65 40.23
CA LEU A 6 -4.19 -52.30 38.85
C LEU A 6 -4.95 -50.99 38.51
N ALA A 7 -4.21 -49.88 38.41
CA ALA A 7 -4.76 -48.59 38.02
C ALA A 7 -3.82 -47.93 37.00
N ALA A 8 -4.22 -47.96 35.73
CA ALA A 8 -3.55 -47.28 34.63
C ALA A 8 -4.61 -46.49 33.86
N SER A 9 -4.72 -45.20 34.15
CA SER A 9 -5.74 -44.32 33.56
C SER A 9 -5.52 -44.17 32.06
N ALA A 10 -6.57 -44.42 31.27
CA ALA A 10 -6.56 -44.13 29.84
C ALA A 10 -6.72 -42.61 29.62
N THR A 11 -5.62 -41.87 29.64
CA THR A 11 -5.60 -40.44 29.30
C THR A 11 -5.82 -40.30 27.79
N ALA A 12 -7.09 -40.20 27.39
CA ALA A 12 -7.45 -39.92 26.00
C ALA A 12 -6.98 -38.52 25.62
N PHE A 13 -5.87 -38.42 24.89
CA PHE A 13 -5.49 -37.19 24.21
C PHE A 13 -6.50 -36.93 23.08
N THR A 14 -7.51 -36.12 23.38
CA THR A 14 -8.33 -35.48 22.35
C THR A 14 -7.44 -34.59 21.52
N VAL A 15 -7.02 -35.07 20.35
CA VAL A 15 -6.35 -34.27 19.34
C VAL A 15 -7.36 -33.26 18.82
N ILE A 16 -7.35 -32.07 19.42
CA ILE A 16 -8.01 -30.90 18.84
C ILE A 16 -7.26 -30.63 17.53
N ALA A 17 -7.90 -30.94 16.42
CA ALA A 17 -7.40 -30.61 15.10
C ALA A 17 -7.44 -29.09 14.93
N ALA A 18 -6.35 -28.42 15.33
CA ALA A 18 -6.16 -27.01 15.05
C ALA A 18 -6.24 -26.81 13.54
N LYS A 19 -7.13 -25.91 13.08
CA LYS A 19 -7.22 -25.57 11.65
C LYS A 19 -5.85 -25.09 11.19
N ASN A 20 -5.29 -25.72 10.15
CA ASN A 20 -4.02 -25.28 9.59
C ASN A 20 -4.08 -23.78 9.24
N SER A 21 -3.09 -23.05 9.71
CA SER A 21 -2.89 -21.64 9.42
C SER A 21 -1.44 -21.48 8.98
N SER A 22 -1.23 -21.18 7.71
CA SER A 22 0.09 -20.92 7.09
C SER A 22 0.67 -19.55 7.47
N THR A 23 -0.09 -18.73 8.18
CA THR A 23 0.36 -17.51 8.88
C THR A 23 1.53 -17.81 9.80
N SER A 24 2.57 -16.96 9.82
CA SER A 24 3.60 -16.98 10.86
C SER A 24 2.95 -16.91 12.24
N SER A 25 3.46 -17.71 13.20
CA SER A 25 2.89 -17.73 14.56
C SER A 25 3.43 -16.51 15.32
N SER A 26 2.72 -15.39 15.22
CA SER A 26 2.96 -14.21 16.05
C SER A 26 2.33 -14.41 17.42
N TYR A 27 3.10 -14.18 18.48
CA TYR A 27 2.66 -14.31 19.86
C TYR A 27 2.57 -12.92 20.52
N PRO A 28 1.70 -12.72 21.53
CA PRO A 28 1.67 -11.47 22.27
C PRO A 28 3.00 -11.24 23.00
N THR A 29 3.38 -9.96 23.15
CA THR A 29 4.51 -9.55 24.01
C THR A 29 4.24 -9.87 25.48
N LYS A 30 5.28 -9.87 26.32
CA LYS A 30 5.15 -10.08 27.76
C LYS A 30 4.64 -8.84 28.51
N SER A 31 4.85 -7.64 27.98
CA SER A 31 4.29 -6.38 28.54
C SER A 31 2.88 -6.06 28.03
N GLY A 32 2.43 -6.68 26.95
CA GLY A 32 1.10 -6.47 26.35
C GLY A 32 1.06 -5.42 25.24
N ILE A 33 2.16 -4.70 24.98
CA ILE A 33 2.26 -3.79 23.83
C ILE A 33 2.14 -4.55 22.50
N LYS A 34 1.36 -4.01 21.57
CA LYS A 34 1.16 -4.62 20.24
C LYS A 34 2.43 -4.53 19.38
N ASN A 35 2.56 -5.44 18.41
CA ASN A 35 3.77 -5.59 17.58
C ASN A 35 4.22 -4.30 16.88
N TRP A 36 3.28 -3.45 16.49
CA TRP A 36 3.53 -2.26 15.66
C TRP A 36 3.20 -0.93 16.36
N VAL A 37 2.88 -0.95 17.66
CA VAL A 37 2.62 0.26 18.45
C VAL A 37 3.93 0.77 19.04
N ASP A 38 4.19 2.07 18.87
CA ASP A 38 5.25 2.83 19.52
C ASP A 38 4.99 2.92 21.04
N PRO A 39 5.93 2.53 21.92
CA PRO A 39 5.76 2.66 23.36
C PRO A 39 5.69 4.12 23.83
N ASP A 40 6.03 5.12 23.00
CA ASP A 40 5.89 6.54 23.30
C ASP A 40 4.54 7.15 22.85
N THR A 41 3.64 6.38 22.20
CA THR A 41 2.27 6.86 21.92
C THR A 41 1.52 7.13 23.24
N PRO A 42 0.89 8.31 23.42
CA PRO A 42 0.21 8.67 24.66
C PRO A 42 -0.92 7.71 25.08
N GLU A 43 -1.18 7.64 26.40
CA GLU A 43 -2.19 6.74 26.99
C GLU A 43 -3.63 7.09 26.58
N ASP A 44 -3.93 8.37 26.32
CA ASP A 44 -5.23 8.84 25.82
C ASP A 44 -5.42 8.61 24.31
N ARG A 45 -4.35 8.28 23.58
CA ARG A 45 -4.36 7.98 22.14
C ARG A 45 -4.40 6.47 21.83
N GLN A 46 -4.62 5.62 22.84
CA GLN A 46 -4.69 4.16 22.67
C GLN A 46 -5.99 3.66 22.02
N THR A 47 -7.05 4.48 21.93
CA THR A 47 -8.33 4.09 21.30
C THR A 47 -9.03 5.27 20.63
N PHE A 48 -9.70 5.03 19.50
CA PHE A 48 -10.49 6.00 18.74
C PHE A 48 -11.99 5.64 18.78
N THR A 49 -12.86 6.59 18.44
CA THR A 49 -14.30 6.34 18.20
C THR A 49 -14.63 6.79 16.79
N ASN A 50 -15.04 5.85 15.94
CA ASN A 50 -15.22 6.07 14.51
C ASN A 50 -16.45 6.93 14.19
N SER A 51 -16.58 7.36 12.93
CA SER A 51 -17.67 8.21 12.44
C SER A 51 -19.09 7.61 12.58
N ARG A 52 -19.19 6.34 12.95
CA ARG A 52 -20.42 5.58 13.21
C ARG A 52 -20.64 5.27 14.70
N GLY A 53 -19.69 5.63 15.57
CA GLY A 53 -19.77 5.44 17.02
C GLY A 53 -19.23 4.10 17.55
N ARG A 54 -18.61 3.26 16.70
CA ARG A 54 -17.87 2.07 17.17
C ARG A 54 -16.51 2.49 17.72
N LYS A 55 -16.04 1.81 18.77
CA LYS A 55 -14.75 2.08 19.42
C LYS A 55 -13.68 1.16 18.84
N TRP A 56 -12.58 1.73 18.35
CA TRP A 56 -11.46 1.04 17.73
C TRP A 56 -10.20 1.19 18.58
N ASP A 57 -9.37 0.15 18.64
CA ASP A 57 -8.12 0.16 19.40
C ASP A 57 -6.94 0.51 18.49
N LEU A 58 -5.97 1.26 19.02
CA LEU A 58 -4.69 1.53 18.35
C LEU A 58 -3.99 0.20 18.05
N VAL A 59 -3.59 -0.02 16.80
CA VAL A 59 -2.94 -1.26 16.33
C VAL A 59 -1.53 -1.05 15.79
N MET A 60 -1.23 0.15 15.31
CA MET A 60 0.10 0.58 14.86
C MET A 60 0.28 2.08 15.16
N SER A 61 1.50 2.47 15.48
CA SER A 61 1.90 3.87 15.59
C SER A 61 3.40 4.06 15.37
N ASP A 62 3.78 5.26 14.93
CA ASP A 62 5.14 5.77 14.98
C ASP A 62 5.05 7.26 15.36
N GLU A 63 5.63 7.63 16.49
CA GLU A 63 5.61 9.01 17.02
C GLU A 63 6.91 9.76 16.67
N PHE A 64 7.80 9.15 15.86
CA PHE A 64 9.05 9.71 15.35
C PHE A 64 10.04 10.33 16.37
N ASN A 65 9.81 10.14 17.68
CA ASN A 65 10.52 10.69 18.85
C ASN A 65 11.99 10.27 19.03
N VAL A 66 12.64 9.75 17.99
CA VAL A 66 14.07 9.41 17.98
C VAL A 66 14.71 9.99 16.72
N ALA A 67 15.52 11.03 16.89
CA ALA A 67 16.24 11.70 15.81
C ALA A 67 17.28 10.81 15.10
N ASN A 68 17.66 11.22 13.87
CA ASN A 68 18.67 10.61 13.02
C ASN A 68 18.40 9.14 12.67
N ARG A 69 17.13 8.76 12.46
CA ARG A 69 16.79 7.42 11.93
C ARG A 69 17.28 7.26 10.50
N SER A 70 17.87 6.11 10.20
CA SER A 70 18.06 5.62 8.84
C SER A 70 16.85 4.79 8.43
N PHE A 71 16.32 5.05 7.25
CA PHE A 71 15.24 4.28 6.64
C PHE A 71 15.71 3.37 5.51
N ARG A 72 17.03 3.21 5.31
CA ARG A 72 17.60 2.32 4.29
C ARG A 72 17.09 0.87 4.42
N PRO A 73 17.10 0.07 3.34
CA PRO A 73 16.69 -1.33 3.34
C PRO A 73 17.20 -2.16 4.52
N GLY A 74 16.28 -2.47 5.45
CA GLY A 74 16.53 -3.24 6.66
C GLY A 74 16.96 -2.43 7.89
N ASP A 75 17.14 -1.11 7.81
CA ASP A 75 17.58 -0.29 8.94
C ASP A 75 16.50 -0.02 9.99
N ASP A 76 15.25 0.25 9.58
CA ASP A 76 14.10 0.42 10.48
C ASP A 76 13.07 -0.73 10.34
N HIS A 77 12.31 -0.97 11.42
CA HIS A 77 11.36 -2.08 11.55
C HIS A 77 10.06 -1.91 10.74
N LEU A 78 9.55 -0.68 10.64
CA LEU A 78 8.31 -0.36 9.91
C LEU A 78 8.62 0.07 8.47
N TRP A 79 9.56 1.00 8.35
CA TRP A 79 9.72 1.83 7.16
C TRP A 79 10.91 1.42 6.29
N THR A 80 10.84 1.73 5.01
CA THR A 80 11.92 1.54 4.03
C THR A 80 11.89 2.71 3.03
N SER A 81 12.91 3.56 3.02
CA SER A 81 13.10 4.55 1.95
C SER A 81 13.64 3.90 0.68
N LEU A 82 13.49 4.55 -0.47
CA LEU A 82 14.00 4.09 -1.77
C LEU A 82 15.15 4.97 -2.30
N ASP A 83 15.98 4.40 -3.18
CA ASP A 83 16.89 5.11 -4.09
C ASP A 83 16.53 4.71 -5.53
N LYS A 84 15.72 5.52 -6.23
CA LYS A 84 15.18 5.23 -7.56
C LYS A 84 14.57 6.50 -8.20
N PRO A 85 14.69 6.74 -9.51
CA PRO A 85 13.83 7.72 -10.19
C PRO A 85 12.36 7.28 -10.12
N ASP A 86 11.44 8.24 -10.11
CA ASP A 86 10.08 7.95 -10.56
C ASP A 86 10.06 7.79 -12.08
N GLY A 87 9.30 6.83 -12.57
CA GLY A 87 9.30 6.37 -13.97
C GLY A 87 8.04 6.70 -14.75
N VAL A 88 7.11 7.48 -14.16
CA VAL A 88 5.81 7.84 -14.74
C VAL A 88 5.52 9.34 -14.58
N ASN A 89 4.35 9.78 -15.08
CA ASN A 89 3.75 11.10 -14.80
C ASN A 89 4.60 12.34 -15.16
N GLY A 90 5.70 12.20 -15.91
CA GLY A 90 6.60 13.32 -16.23
C GLY A 90 7.29 13.91 -15.01
N ALA A 91 7.66 13.04 -14.06
CA ALA A 91 8.43 13.36 -12.86
C ALA A 91 9.81 13.97 -13.18
N LEU A 92 10.35 14.72 -12.21
CA LEU A 92 11.54 15.57 -12.35
C LEU A 92 12.55 15.33 -11.22
N GLU A 93 12.23 14.44 -10.29
CA GLU A 93 13.03 14.07 -9.13
C GLU A 93 13.55 12.63 -9.15
N ILE A 94 14.68 12.41 -8.48
CA ILE A 94 15.12 11.08 -8.04
C ILE A 94 14.82 10.94 -6.55
N TYR A 95 14.11 9.89 -6.15
CA TYR A 95 13.99 9.53 -4.75
C TYR A 95 15.33 8.95 -4.28
N SER A 96 15.82 9.40 -3.12
CA SER A 96 17.05 8.90 -2.51
C SER A 96 16.94 8.67 -1.01
N HIS A 97 17.61 7.63 -0.51
CA HIS A 97 17.55 7.26 0.91
C HIS A 97 17.97 8.39 1.85
N ASN A 98 18.92 9.23 1.43
CA ASN A 98 19.47 10.31 2.25
C ASN A 98 18.57 11.56 2.35
N MET A 99 17.48 11.62 1.59
CA MET A 99 16.48 12.71 1.69
C MET A 99 15.40 12.40 2.73
N THR A 100 15.63 11.41 3.59
CA THR A 100 14.66 10.95 4.60
C THR A 100 15.37 10.72 5.94
N SER A 101 14.90 11.35 7.01
CA SER A 101 15.34 11.03 8.37
C SER A 101 14.34 11.55 9.41
N THR A 102 14.73 11.56 10.69
CA THR A 102 14.02 12.21 11.78
C THR A 102 14.89 13.30 12.40
N LYS A 103 14.26 14.41 12.81
CA LYS A 103 14.92 15.54 13.47
C LYS A 103 14.09 15.96 14.68
N CYS A 104 14.72 16.61 15.65
CA CYS A 104 13.99 17.27 16.73
C CYS A 104 14.37 18.76 16.73
N ASP A 105 13.35 19.61 16.75
CA ASP A 105 13.44 21.06 16.94
C ASP A 105 12.90 21.36 18.34
N ASP A 106 13.77 21.87 19.22
CA ASP A 106 13.56 21.95 20.66
C ASP A 106 13.03 20.61 21.23
N ASP A 107 11.87 20.60 21.89
CA ASP A 107 11.23 19.40 22.45
C ASP A 107 10.36 18.62 21.44
N THR A 108 10.26 19.06 20.17
CA THR A 108 9.38 18.44 19.15
C THR A 108 10.18 17.63 18.13
N CYS A 109 10.00 16.32 18.11
CA CYS A 109 10.59 15.43 17.11
C CYS A 109 9.62 15.15 15.96
N TYR A 110 10.16 14.94 14.74
CA TYR A 110 9.37 14.67 13.54
C TYR A 110 10.18 13.88 12.50
N PHE A 111 9.48 13.12 11.65
CA PHE A 111 10.01 12.60 10.38
C PHE A 111 10.00 13.69 9.32
N TYR A 112 10.98 13.69 8.41
CA TYR A 112 10.97 14.57 7.24
C TYR A 112 11.36 13.89 5.94
N ILE A 113 10.77 14.40 4.85
CA ILE A 113 11.32 14.31 3.50
C ILE A 113 11.92 15.68 3.17
N GLU A 114 13.17 15.68 2.77
CA GLU A 114 13.86 16.82 2.17
C GLU A 114 13.64 16.80 0.66
N VAL A 115 13.47 17.97 0.05
CA VAL A 115 13.49 18.16 -1.41
C VAL A 115 14.57 19.17 -1.74
N SER A 116 15.52 18.85 -2.61
CA SER A 116 16.59 19.75 -3.06
C SER A 116 16.61 19.92 -4.57
N ASP A 117 17.05 21.09 -5.05
CA ASP A 117 17.31 21.41 -6.46
C ASP A 117 18.70 20.94 -6.89
N GLU A 118 18.93 19.62 -6.81
CA GLU A 118 20.15 18.93 -7.25
C GLU A 118 19.94 18.25 -8.61
N PRO A 119 20.41 18.83 -9.75
CA PRO A 119 20.27 18.20 -11.05
C PRO A 119 21.14 16.96 -11.19
N GLN A 120 20.57 15.90 -11.76
CA GLN A 120 21.23 14.63 -12.03
C GLN A 120 20.86 14.12 -13.42
N THR A 121 21.69 13.22 -13.96
CA THR A 121 21.42 12.53 -15.22
C THR A 121 21.80 11.07 -15.04
N ILE A 122 20.86 10.18 -15.34
CA ILE A 122 21.00 8.74 -15.17
C ILE A 122 20.55 8.03 -16.44
N SER A 123 21.15 6.87 -16.74
CA SER A 123 20.74 6.07 -17.88
C SER A 123 19.64 5.09 -17.46
N VAL A 124 18.45 5.21 -18.05
CA VAL A 124 17.25 4.42 -17.74
C VAL A 124 16.85 3.55 -18.93
N TYR A 125 16.18 2.41 -18.70
CA TYR A 125 15.71 1.56 -19.78
C TYR A 125 14.26 1.91 -20.15
N ASN A 126 14.08 2.54 -21.31
CA ASN A 126 12.76 2.88 -21.83
C ASN A 126 12.22 1.76 -22.73
N MET A 127 11.09 1.15 -22.34
CA MET A 127 10.45 0.08 -23.10
C MET A 127 9.49 0.57 -24.20
N TYR A 128 9.02 1.82 -24.10
CA TYR A 128 8.09 2.46 -25.06
C TYR A 128 8.85 3.11 -26.23
N LYS A 129 10.15 3.33 -26.08
CA LYS A 129 11.09 3.69 -27.14
C LYS A 129 11.14 2.65 -28.27
N TYR A 130 11.43 3.08 -29.50
CA TYR A 130 11.61 2.18 -30.64
C TYR A 130 12.99 2.38 -31.33
N PRO A 131 13.89 1.37 -31.30
CA PRO A 131 13.80 0.13 -30.51
C PRO A 131 13.88 0.40 -28.99
N PRO A 132 13.31 -0.48 -28.15
CA PRO A 132 13.47 -0.42 -26.70
C PRO A 132 14.94 -0.44 -26.29
N GLY A 133 15.33 0.39 -25.33
CA GLY A 133 16.75 0.59 -25.03
C GLY A 133 17.02 1.63 -23.95
N PHE A 134 18.30 1.76 -23.61
CA PHE A 134 18.76 2.77 -22.67
C PHE A 134 18.73 4.18 -23.27
N GLU A 135 18.46 5.16 -22.41
CA GLU A 135 18.64 6.57 -22.68
C GLU A 135 18.93 7.37 -21.41
N ASP A 136 19.55 8.53 -21.60
CA ASP A 136 19.89 9.41 -20.49
C ASP A 136 18.67 10.28 -20.17
N ALA A 137 18.15 10.12 -18.95
CA ALA A 137 17.05 10.91 -18.40
C ALA A 137 17.61 11.97 -17.46
N HIS A 138 17.11 13.20 -17.60
CA HIS A 138 17.52 14.36 -16.82
C HIS A 138 16.50 14.64 -15.71
N PHE A 139 16.98 14.72 -14.48
CA PHE A 139 16.20 15.07 -13.29
C PHE A 139 16.80 16.34 -12.71
N TYR A 140 15.95 17.20 -12.16
CA TYR A 140 16.34 18.55 -11.72
C TYR A 140 16.27 18.70 -10.19
N TYR A 141 15.70 17.68 -9.53
CA TYR A 141 15.44 17.66 -8.10
C TYR A 141 15.80 16.30 -7.51
N ARG A 142 15.89 16.26 -6.18
CA ARG A 142 15.95 15.02 -5.40
C ARG A 142 14.96 15.10 -4.25
N ALA A 143 14.37 13.97 -3.91
CA ALA A 143 13.37 13.86 -2.85
C ALA A 143 13.45 12.51 -2.14
N GLY A 144 12.45 12.17 -1.33
CA GLY A 144 12.34 10.88 -0.66
C GLY A 144 10.98 10.23 -0.88
N MET A 145 10.98 8.91 -1.09
CA MET A 145 9.81 8.04 -0.93
C MET A 145 10.11 7.01 0.15
N VAL A 146 9.14 6.73 1.01
CA VAL A 146 9.21 5.75 2.11
C VAL A 146 7.98 4.85 2.08
N GLN A 147 8.18 3.55 2.28
CA GLN A 147 7.17 2.50 2.18
C GLN A 147 7.19 1.57 3.42
N SER A 148 6.03 1.09 3.87
CA SER A 148 5.93 -0.08 4.77
C SER A 148 5.75 -1.42 4.02
N TRP A 149 5.98 -1.42 2.70
CA TRP A 149 5.72 -2.55 1.80
C TRP A 149 6.21 -3.90 2.34
N ASN A 150 5.30 -4.88 2.38
CA ASN A 150 5.50 -6.24 2.86
C ASN A 150 6.15 -6.39 4.26
N LYS A 151 6.24 -5.30 5.04
CA LYS A 151 6.62 -5.28 6.47
C LYS A 151 5.36 -5.12 7.33
N PHE A 152 4.61 -4.06 7.06
CA PHE A 152 3.36 -3.73 7.73
C PHE A 152 2.31 -3.37 6.68
N CYS A 153 1.21 -4.12 6.70
CA CYS A 153 0.04 -3.91 5.86
C CYS A 153 -1.22 -4.15 6.69
N PHE A 154 -2.35 -3.62 6.24
CA PHE A 154 -3.64 -3.80 6.90
C PHE A 154 -4.81 -3.76 5.92
N GLN A 155 -5.95 -4.30 6.35
CA GLN A 155 -7.25 -4.14 5.69
C GLN A 155 -8.15 -3.34 6.64
N GLY A 156 -8.71 -2.21 6.19
CA GLY A 156 -9.61 -1.37 6.99
C GLY A 156 -8.99 -0.75 8.26
N GLY A 157 -9.69 0.23 8.83
CA GLY A 157 -9.31 0.96 10.04
C GLY A 157 -9.39 2.47 9.86
N MET A 158 -9.01 3.22 10.90
CA MET A 158 -8.83 4.67 10.82
C MET A 158 -7.33 4.98 10.90
N LEU A 159 -6.80 5.55 9.83
CA LEU A 159 -5.44 6.05 9.72
C LEU A 159 -5.44 7.55 10.03
N GLU A 160 -4.64 7.96 10.99
CA GLU A 160 -4.44 9.35 11.41
C GLU A 160 -2.96 9.73 11.20
N VAL A 161 -2.71 10.79 10.45
CA VAL A 161 -1.37 11.30 10.19
C VAL A 161 -1.34 12.81 10.42
N LYS A 162 -0.45 13.27 11.30
CA LYS A 162 -0.25 14.70 11.54
C LYS A 162 0.97 15.20 10.77
N ALA A 163 0.75 16.04 9.76
CA ALA A 163 1.77 16.43 8.79
C ALA A 163 1.75 17.93 8.45
N GLN A 164 2.90 18.47 8.07
CA GLN A 164 3.10 19.79 7.47
C GLN A 164 3.63 19.61 6.04
N LEU A 165 3.06 20.35 5.08
CA LEU A 165 3.42 20.25 3.67
C LEU A 165 4.55 21.23 3.28
N PRO A 166 5.40 20.87 2.30
CA PRO A 166 6.49 21.72 1.81
C PRO A 166 6.01 22.93 1.00
N GLY A 167 6.69 24.07 1.13
CA GLY A 167 6.46 25.27 0.31
C GLY A 167 7.43 26.41 0.64
N ALA A 168 7.52 27.38 -0.26
CA ALA A 168 8.22 28.64 -0.07
C ALA A 168 7.39 29.58 0.81
N VAL A 169 7.69 29.60 2.12
CA VAL A 169 6.87 30.25 3.15
C VAL A 169 7.67 31.11 4.14
N SER A 170 8.97 31.32 3.94
CA SER A 170 9.71 32.32 4.71
C SER A 170 9.41 33.74 4.22
N ASP A 171 9.63 34.75 5.07
CA ASP A 171 9.48 36.17 4.70
C ASP A 171 10.33 36.57 3.46
N LYS A 172 11.43 35.84 3.17
CA LYS A 172 12.31 36.12 2.04
C LYS A 172 11.75 35.64 0.70
N SER A 173 10.91 34.60 0.72
CA SER A 173 10.22 34.12 -0.49
C SER A 173 9.44 35.27 -1.13
N GLY A 174 8.89 36.19 -0.33
CA GLY A 174 7.93 37.20 -0.80
C GLY A 174 6.55 36.63 -1.13
N ASN A 175 6.24 35.41 -0.67
CA ASN A 175 4.96 34.74 -0.89
C ASN A 175 3.78 35.64 -0.41
N PRO A 176 2.89 36.09 -1.32
CA PRO A 176 1.82 37.01 -0.97
C PRO A 176 0.72 36.36 -0.13
N ASP A 177 0.59 35.03 -0.17
CA ASP A 177 -0.45 34.31 0.60
C ASP A 177 -0.19 34.41 2.11
N LEU A 178 1.05 34.66 2.55
CA LEU A 178 1.40 34.90 3.96
C LEU A 178 0.53 35.98 4.62
N ALA A 179 0.08 36.98 3.87
CA ALA A 179 -0.80 38.04 4.34
C ALA A 179 -2.25 37.57 4.64
N LEU A 180 -2.66 36.40 4.15
CA LEU A 180 -3.99 35.81 4.37
C LEU A 180 -4.12 35.09 5.73
N GLY A 181 -2.98 34.80 6.38
CA GLY A 181 -2.90 34.03 7.62
C GLY A 181 -3.25 32.54 7.46
N LYS A 182 -3.15 31.75 8.53
CA LYS A 182 -3.32 30.27 8.46
C LYS A 182 -4.64 29.84 7.83
N SER A 183 -5.77 30.48 8.14
CA SER A 183 -7.08 30.18 7.53
C SER A 183 -7.29 30.77 6.13
N GLY A 184 -6.30 31.47 5.56
CA GLY A 184 -6.35 31.94 4.19
C GLY A 184 -6.38 30.77 3.20
N LYS A 185 -7.32 30.80 2.24
CA LYS A 185 -7.28 29.88 1.09
C LYS A 185 -6.05 30.22 0.24
N VAL A 186 -5.23 29.20 -0.06
CA VAL A 186 -4.02 29.37 -0.87
C VAL A 186 -4.39 29.77 -2.31
N ALA A 187 -3.66 30.72 -2.88
CA ALA A 187 -3.95 31.33 -4.17
C ALA A 187 -2.75 31.36 -5.12
N SER A 188 -1.53 31.39 -4.59
CA SER A 188 -0.31 31.68 -5.36
C SER A 188 0.50 30.42 -5.65
N LYS A 189 0.02 29.58 -6.60
CA LYS A 189 0.55 28.22 -6.92
C LYS A 189 2.09 28.13 -6.93
N ALA A 190 2.78 29.11 -7.51
CA ALA A 190 4.23 29.08 -7.71
C ALA A 190 5.04 28.87 -6.41
N TYR A 191 4.51 29.34 -5.27
CA TYR A 191 5.16 29.21 -3.97
C TYR A 191 5.01 27.83 -3.32
N TYR A 192 4.31 26.88 -3.95
CA TYR A 192 4.15 25.52 -3.46
C TYR A 192 4.45 24.53 -4.62
N PRO A 193 5.73 24.45 -5.03
CA PRO A 193 6.15 23.83 -6.29
C PRO A 193 6.13 22.29 -6.31
N THR A 194 5.86 21.66 -5.17
CA THR A 194 6.01 20.23 -4.90
C THR A 194 4.67 19.53 -4.74
N TRP A 195 4.67 18.21 -4.91
CA TRP A 195 3.50 17.33 -4.83
C TRP A 195 3.71 16.29 -3.72
N PRO A 196 3.43 16.64 -2.45
CA PRO A 196 3.48 15.70 -1.33
C PRO A 196 2.35 14.66 -1.42
N GLY A 197 2.66 13.43 -1.02
CA GLY A 197 1.73 12.30 -0.96
C GLY A 197 1.84 11.55 0.36
N ILE A 198 0.69 11.18 0.92
CA ILE A 198 0.53 10.14 1.94
C ILE A 198 -0.62 9.26 1.49
N TRP A 199 -0.32 8.00 1.19
CA TRP A 199 -1.23 7.10 0.47
C TRP A 199 -0.97 5.64 0.83
N MET A 200 -1.81 4.77 0.29
CA MET A 200 -1.80 3.34 0.53
C MET A 200 -2.00 2.59 -0.78
N MET A 201 -1.29 1.48 -0.95
CA MET A 201 -1.40 0.62 -2.14
C MET A 201 -1.54 -0.85 -1.72
N GLY A 202 -2.31 -1.66 -2.46
CA GLY A 202 -2.42 -3.10 -2.22
C GLY A 202 -1.07 -3.83 -2.36
N ASN A 203 -0.72 -4.69 -1.40
CA ASN A 203 0.62 -5.29 -1.24
C ASN A 203 1.10 -6.14 -2.43
N LEU A 204 0.19 -6.60 -3.29
CA LEU A 204 0.51 -7.32 -4.54
C LEU A 204 1.31 -6.50 -5.56
N GLY A 205 1.38 -5.17 -5.42
CA GLY A 205 2.28 -4.31 -6.19
C GLY A 205 3.15 -3.45 -5.26
N ARG A 206 4.40 -3.17 -5.65
CA ARG A 206 5.28 -2.21 -4.97
C ARG A 206 5.37 -0.92 -5.79
N ALA A 207 5.02 0.21 -5.20
CA ALA A 207 5.05 1.51 -5.88
C ALA A 207 6.44 1.81 -6.42
N ILE A 208 6.49 2.40 -7.63
CA ILE A 208 7.64 2.58 -8.53
C ILE A 208 8.42 1.31 -8.95
N PHE A 209 7.87 0.11 -8.74
CA PHE A 209 8.35 -1.15 -9.34
C PHE A 209 7.38 -1.61 -10.44
N SER A 210 7.52 -1.00 -11.63
CA SER A 210 6.67 -1.20 -12.81
C SER A 210 6.41 -2.67 -13.16
N ALA A 211 7.39 -3.55 -12.91
CA ALA A 211 7.25 -5.01 -13.06
C ALA A 211 6.05 -5.57 -12.27
N SER A 212 5.98 -5.24 -10.98
CA SER A 212 4.96 -5.71 -10.05
C SER A 212 3.61 -5.00 -10.20
N THR A 213 3.60 -3.75 -10.71
CA THR A 213 2.38 -2.95 -10.85
C THR A 213 1.68 -3.16 -12.20
N ASN A 214 2.40 -3.56 -13.24
CA ASN A 214 1.83 -3.87 -14.57
C ASN A 214 0.68 -4.89 -14.47
N ARG A 215 -0.50 -4.50 -14.98
CA ARG A 215 -1.77 -5.27 -14.92
C ARG A 215 -2.25 -5.64 -13.50
N MET A 216 -1.64 -5.05 -12.46
CA MET A 216 -1.97 -5.30 -11.05
C MET A 216 -2.56 -4.04 -10.42
N TRP A 217 -1.89 -2.91 -10.60
CA TRP A 217 -2.39 -1.59 -10.23
C TRP A 217 -3.29 -1.04 -11.35
N PRO A 218 -4.38 -0.31 -11.03
CA PRO A 218 -5.02 -0.18 -9.73
C PRO A 218 -6.24 -1.13 -9.59
N PHE A 219 -6.12 -2.43 -9.87
CA PHE A 219 -7.30 -3.30 -10.01
C PHE A 219 -8.10 -3.50 -8.71
N SER A 220 -9.42 -3.32 -8.80
CA SER A 220 -10.42 -3.55 -7.74
C SER A 220 -11.63 -4.31 -8.31
N TYR A 221 -11.36 -5.42 -8.99
CA TYR A 221 -12.35 -6.15 -9.81
C TYR A 221 -12.23 -7.66 -9.59
N ASN A 222 -13.36 -8.28 -9.26
CA ASN A 222 -13.44 -9.67 -8.83
C ASN A 222 -14.63 -10.39 -9.51
N LYS A 223 -14.59 -10.47 -10.84
CA LYS A 223 -15.61 -11.12 -11.66
C LYS A 223 -15.07 -11.73 -12.95
N CYS A 224 -15.64 -12.86 -13.37
CA CYS A 224 -15.41 -13.42 -14.69
C CYS A 224 -16.57 -13.04 -15.64
N GLU A 225 -16.48 -11.85 -16.25
CA GLU A 225 -17.44 -11.34 -17.23
C GLU A 225 -16.70 -10.94 -18.54
N PRO A 226 -16.20 -11.91 -19.34
CA PRO A 226 -15.31 -11.62 -20.49
C PRO A 226 -15.95 -10.76 -21.60
N ASP A 227 -17.28 -10.75 -21.69
CA ASP A 227 -18.04 -9.88 -22.61
C ASP A 227 -18.10 -8.40 -22.13
N VAL A 228 -17.75 -8.13 -20.86
CA VAL A 228 -17.74 -6.79 -20.23
C VAL A 228 -16.30 -6.29 -20.06
N PHE A 229 -15.38 -7.15 -19.63
CA PHE A 229 -13.97 -6.85 -19.47
C PHE A 229 -13.10 -8.06 -19.81
N ASN A 230 -12.08 -7.85 -20.65
CA ASN A 230 -11.17 -8.94 -21.04
C ASN A 230 -10.31 -9.38 -19.84
N PRO A 231 -10.42 -10.63 -19.35
CA PRO A 231 -9.65 -11.10 -18.19
C PRO A 231 -8.13 -11.04 -18.42
N ASP A 232 -7.65 -11.15 -19.66
CA ASP A 232 -6.22 -11.06 -20.02
C ASP A 232 -5.60 -9.68 -19.71
N PHE A 233 -6.38 -8.67 -19.34
CA PHE A 233 -5.85 -7.35 -18.98
C PHE A 233 -5.63 -7.16 -17.47
N GLN A 234 -6.24 -7.99 -16.62
CA GLN A 234 -5.93 -8.09 -15.19
C GLN A 234 -4.88 -9.21 -14.98
N ARG A 235 -3.93 -9.06 -14.04
CA ARG A 235 -2.86 -10.07 -13.86
C ARG A 235 -3.31 -11.30 -13.08
N ILE A 236 -4.21 -11.12 -12.11
CA ILE A 236 -4.86 -12.18 -11.34
C ILE A 236 -6.37 -12.01 -11.54
N SER A 237 -6.98 -12.86 -12.36
CA SER A 237 -8.38 -12.71 -12.80
C SER A 237 -9.30 -13.70 -12.10
N ALA A 238 -10.53 -13.30 -11.82
CA ALA A 238 -11.58 -14.19 -11.31
C ALA A 238 -12.03 -15.27 -12.33
N CYS A 239 -11.53 -15.25 -13.57
CA CYS A 239 -11.71 -16.35 -14.53
C CYS A 239 -10.72 -17.53 -14.34
N ASP A 240 -9.74 -17.42 -13.43
CA ASP A 240 -8.72 -18.44 -13.19
C ASP A 240 -9.10 -19.33 -12.00
N ASP A 241 -9.21 -20.64 -12.20
CA ASP A 241 -9.55 -21.62 -11.14
C ASP A 241 -8.33 -22.32 -10.52
N ASP A 242 -7.10 -22.09 -11.02
CA ASP A 242 -5.83 -22.47 -10.37
C ASP A 242 -4.73 -21.41 -10.61
N PRO A 243 -4.88 -20.18 -10.06
CA PRO A 243 -3.91 -19.09 -10.22
C PRO A 243 -2.54 -19.36 -9.55
N GLY A 244 -2.38 -20.50 -8.88
CA GLY A 244 -1.16 -20.90 -8.19
C GLY A 244 -0.78 -20.00 -7.01
N TYR A 245 0.49 -20.11 -6.58
CA TYR A 245 1.14 -19.23 -5.61
C TYR A 245 0.31 -18.83 -4.37
N GLY A 246 -0.41 -19.80 -3.79
CA GLY A 246 -1.23 -19.60 -2.59
C GLY A 246 -2.46 -18.69 -2.76
N LEU A 247 -2.78 -18.26 -3.99
CA LEU A 247 -3.95 -17.43 -4.28
C LEU A 247 -5.24 -18.26 -4.23
N ASN A 248 -6.36 -17.58 -3.97
CA ASN A 248 -7.68 -18.22 -3.94
C ASN A 248 -8.20 -18.43 -5.38
N PRO A 249 -8.68 -19.62 -5.75
CA PRO A 249 -9.37 -19.86 -7.02
C PRO A 249 -10.54 -18.91 -7.25
N ASN A 250 -10.72 -18.48 -8.51
CA ASN A 250 -11.80 -17.61 -9.00
C ASN A 250 -11.88 -16.25 -8.27
N GLN A 251 -10.78 -15.78 -7.66
CA GLN A 251 -10.69 -14.45 -7.05
C GLN A 251 -9.87 -13.50 -7.93
N GLY A 252 -10.50 -12.46 -8.46
CA GLY A 252 -9.81 -11.34 -9.12
C GLY A 252 -9.16 -10.45 -8.07
N ARG A 253 -7.90 -10.08 -8.32
CA ARG A 253 -7.03 -9.38 -7.36
C ARG A 253 -6.28 -8.22 -8.01
N GLY A 254 -5.68 -7.36 -7.20
CA GLY A 254 -4.92 -6.23 -7.70
C GLY A 254 -4.09 -5.51 -6.64
N ALA A 255 -3.67 -4.30 -6.99
CA ALA A 255 -3.02 -3.36 -6.11
C ALA A 255 -3.68 -1.98 -6.26
N PRO A 256 -4.93 -1.81 -5.79
CA PRO A 256 -5.64 -0.52 -5.85
C PRO A 256 -5.05 0.47 -4.84
N GLU A 257 -5.51 1.73 -4.91
CA GLU A 257 -4.88 2.87 -4.22
C GLU A 257 -5.88 3.65 -3.36
N ILE A 258 -5.44 4.11 -2.19
CA ILE A 258 -6.19 5.05 -1.32
C ILE A 258 -5.27 6.22 -0.96
N ASP A 259 -5.61 7.40 -1.45
CA ASP A 259 -4.85 8.62 -1.25
C ASP A 259 -5.40 9.38 -0.06
N LEU A 260 -4.75 9.30 1.11
CA LEU A 260 -5.13 10.09 2.30
C LEU A 260 -4.96 11.58 2.00
N LEU A 261 -3.81 11.93 1.44
CA LEU A 261 -3.57 13.21 0.77
C LEU A 261 -2.64 12.97 -0.42
N GLU A 262 -2.98 13.49 -1.58
CA GLU A 262 -2.04 13.56 -2.71
C GLU A 262 -2.22 14.92 -3.40
N GLY A 263 -1.19 15.76 -3.38
CA GLY A 263 -1.28 17.06 -4.05
C GLY A 263 -0.57 18.21 -3.34
N GLY A 264 -0.46 19.33 -4.07
CA GLY A 264 0.13 20.57 -3.59
C GLY A 264 -0.37 21.77 -4.41
N GLY A 265 0.31 22.91 -4.33
CA GLY A 265 -0.21 24.13 -4.94
C GLY A 265 -1.47 24.59 -4.21
N LEU A 266 -2.59 24.62 -4.94
CA LEU A 266 -3.85 25.23 -4.51
C LEU A 266 -4.84 24.24 -3.86
N ALA A 267 -4.66 22.94 -4.07
CA ALA A 267 -5.61 21.91 -3.65
C ALA A 267 -4.93 20.56 -3.42
N ILE A 268 -5.57 19.73 -2.61
CA ILE A 268 -5.19 18.34 -2.31
C ILE A 268 -6.25 17.42 -2.92
N SER A 269 -5.83 16.32 -3.53
CA SER A 269 -6.68 15.19 -3.90
C SER A 269 -6.88 14.27 -2.71
N SER A 270 -8.12 13.84 -2.51
CA SER A 270 -8.47 12.68 -1.69
C SER A 270 -9.20 11.69 -2.59
N SER A 271 -8.64 10.49 -2.76
CA SER A 271 -8.81 9.69 -3.98
C SER A 271 -8.79 8.18 -3.74
N LEU A 272 -9.52 7.45 -4.60
CA LEU A 272 -9.49 5.99 -4.74
C LEU A 272 -9.20 5.64 -6.20
N GLN A 273 -8.02 5.11 -6.48
CA GLN A 273 -7.65 4.74 -7.85
C GLN A 273 -8.02 3.27 -8.09
N ILE A 274 -8.71 3.02 -9.20
CA ILE A 274 -9.39 1.75 -9.48
C ILE A 274 -9.39 1.36 -10.97
N ALA A 275 -9.33 0.05 -11.22
CA ALA A 275 -9.50 -0.56 -12.54
C ALA A 275 -10.37 -1.83 -12.49
N PRO A 276 -11.15 -2.13 -13.55
CA PRO A 276 -11.34 -1.30 -14.76
C PRO A 276 -12.22 -0.09 -14.49
N GLY A 277 -11.82 1.08 -14.99
CA GLY A 277 -12.63 2.30 -14.94
C GLY A 277 -13.86 2.26 -15.86
N MET A 278 -14.73 3.26 -15.75
CA MET A 278 -15.95 3.37 -16.55
C MET A 278 -15.69 3.50 -18.06
N PRO A 279 -16.42 2.80 -18.94
CA PRO A 279 -16.37 3.04 -20.38
C PRO A 279 -16.74 4.48 -20.75
N MET A 280 -16.31 4.94 -21.94
CA MET A 280 -16.61 6.28 -22.47
C MET A 280 -18.11 6.63 -22.50
N ASP A 281 -18.97 5.62 -22.62
CA ASP A 281 -20.43 5.73 -22.59
C ASP A 281 -20.97 6.31 -21.25
N PHE A 282 -20.18 6.27 -20.17
CA PHE A 282 -20.56 6.74 -18.83
C PHE A 282 -19.72 7.93 -18.33
N ARG A 283 -18.85 8.52 -19.15
CA ARG A 283 -18.00 9.69 -18.81
C ARG A 283 -18.65 11.01 -19.23
N LEU A 284 -17.99 12.16 -19.03
CA LEU A 284 -18.36 13.42 -19.70
C LEU A 284 -18.46 13.22 -21.23
N PHE A 285 -19.25 14.06 -21.91
CA PHE A 285 -19.12 14.16 -23.37
C PHE A 285 -17.78 14.83 -23.70
N PRO A 286 -17.07 14.41 -24.76
CA PRO A 286 -15.84 15.10 -25.16
C PRO A 286 -16.18 16.52 -25.63
N ALA A 287 -15.32 17.48 -25.29
CA ALA A 287 -15.33 18.80 -25.93
C ALA A 287 -15.13 18.68 -27.45
N ASP A 288 -15.52 19.71 -28.21
CA ASP A 288 -15.34 19.79 -29.66
C ASP A 288 -14.18 20.72 -30.03
N PRO A 289 -12.92 20.23 -30.06
CA PRO A 289 -11.75 21.04 -30.35
C PRO A 289 -11.64 21.46 -31.83
N LYS A 290 -12.63 21.15 -32.68
CA LYS A 290 -12.63 21.47 -34.12
C LYS A 290 -13.83 22.34 -34.55
N GLY A 291 -14.86 22.42 -33.73
CA GLY A 291 -16.00 23.32 -33.89
C GLY A 291 -16.23 24.18 -32.65
N ALA A 292 -17.14 23.77 -31.76
CA ALA A 292 -17.67 24.62 -30.69
C ALA A 292 -16.60 25.13 -29.72
N ASP A 293 -15.62 24.30 -29.38
CA ASP A 293 -14.56 24.56 -28.39
C ASP A 293 -13.19 24.79 -29.04
N ALA A 294 -13.11 24.97 -30.36
CA ALA A 294 -11.85 25.18 -31.08
C ALA A 294 -11.03 26.41 -30.61
N THR A 295 -11.66 27.34 -29.87
CA THR A 295 -11.01 28.50 -29.23
C THR A 295 -10.44 28.20 -27.83
N ASN A 296 -10.93 27.15 -27.16
CA ASN A 296 -10.42 26.64 -25.88
C ASN A 296 -10.59 25.11 -25.84
N PRO A 297 -9.72 24.32 -26.51
CA PRO A 297 -9.81 22.85 -26.55
C PRO A 297 -9.74 22.16 -25.19
N PHE A 298 -9.32 22.88 -24.14
CA PHE A 298 -9.11 22.38 -22.77
C PHE A 298 -10.16 22.89 -21.79
N CYS A 299 -11.28 23.44 -22.29
CA CYS A 299 -12.38 24.04 -21.54
C CYS A 299 -13.00 23.17 -20.43
N VAL A 300 -12.81 21.85 -20.49
CA VAL A 300 -13.27 20.90 -19.46
C VAL A 300 -12.66 21.19 -18.09
N TYR A 301 -11.39 21.63 -18.04
CA TYR A 301 -10.72 21.97 -16.79
C TYR A 301 -11.16 23.31 -16.19
N SER A 302 -11.75 24.18 -17.02
CA SER A 302 -12.34 25.48 -16.64
C SER A 302 -13.87 25.45 -16.54
N TYR A 303 -14.51 24.31 -16.81
CA TYR A 303 -15.97 24.10 -16.81
C TYR A 303 -16.75 25.08 -17.73
N ASP A 304 -16.10 25.62 -18.77
CA ASP A 304 -16.59 26.68 -19.65
C ASP A 304 -16.80 26.25 -21.12
N CYS A 305 -16.79 24.95 -21.41
CA CYS A 305 -17.07 24.43 -22.75
C CYS A 305 -18.44 24.86 -23.27
N LYS A 306 -18.49 25.11 -24.58
CA LYS A 306 -19.70 25.39 -25.35
C LYS A 306 -20.38 24.10 -25.82
N THR A 307 -19.64 23.00 -25.93
CA THR A 307 -20.21 21.66 -26.16
C THR A 307 -21.08 21.23 -24.98
N LYS A 308 -22.24 20.63 -25.28
CA LYS A 308 -23.20 20.23 -24.25
C LYS A 308 -22.75 18.99 -23.50
N GLY A 309 -22.77 19.07 -22.17
CA GLY A 309 -22.36 17.96 -21.30
C GLY A 309 -20.85 17.66 -21.28
N ALA A 310 -20.02 18.60 -21.73
CA ALA A 310 -18.56 18.53 -21.64
C ALA A 310 -17.99 19.19 -20.35
N ASN A 311 -18.83 19.89 -19.58
CA ASN A 311 -18.43 20.56 -18.34
C ASN A 311 -18.71 19.71 -17.10
N VAL A 312 -19.98 19.35 -16.87
CA VAL A 312 -20.43 18.65 -15.67
C VAL A 312 -21.26 17.44 -16.06
N ILE A 313 -21.06 16.36 -15.31
CA ILE A 313 -21.64 15.05 -15.56
C ILE A 313 -23.16 15.13 -15.32
N ASP A 314 -23.95 14.57 -16.24
CA ASP A 314 -25.42 14.64 -16.24
C ASP A 314 -26.01 16.08 -16.21
N VAL A 315 -25.26 17.08 -16.69
CA VAL A 315 -25.66 18.49 -16.87
C VAL A 315 -25.36 18.97 -18.30
N PRO A 316 -26.35 19.42 -19.11
CA PRO A 316 -27.77 19.54 -18.79
C PRO A 316 -28.46 18.18 -18.67
N THR A 317 -29.31 18.00 -17.67
CA THR A 317 -29.88 16.69 -17.31
C THR A 317 -30.78 16.11 -18.40
N ALA A 318 -31.61 16.94 -19.03
CA ALA A 318 -32.42 16.54 -20.17
C ALA A 318 -31.60 16.15 -21.41
N TYR A 319 -30.39 16.71 -21.57
CA TYR A 319 -29.51 16.39 -22.70
C TYR A 319 -28.86 15.01 -22.53
N PHE A 320 -28.30 14.71 -21.35
CA PHE A 320 -27.78 13.36 -21.06
C PHE A 320 -28.89 12.29 -21.17
N GLN A 321 -30.07 12.55 -20.59
CA GLN A 321 -31.20 11.62 -20.69
C GLN A 321 -31.67 11.39 -22.14
N GLN A 322 -31.61 12.42 -23.01
CA GLN A 322 -31.93 12.28 -24.43
C GLN A 322 -30.85 11.51 -25.21
N MET A 323 -29.57 11.74 -24.90
CA MET A 323 -28.44 11.22 -25.69
C MET A 323 -28.01 9.80 -25.29
N ARG A 324 -28.23 9.38 -24.04
CA ARG A 324 -27.83 8.07 -23.49
C ARG A 324 -28.98 7.23 -22.96
N GLY A 325 -29.98 7.87 -22.34
CA GLY A 325 -31.08 7.16 -21.68
C GLY A 325 -30.75 6.58 -20.29
N HIS A 326 -29.52 6.71 -19.81
CA HIS A 326 -29.04 6.27 -18.50
C HIS A 326 -28.16 7.34 -17.83
N LYS A 327 -27.90 7.17 -16.52
CA LYS A 327 -26.98 7.99 -15.73
C LYS A 327 -25.51 7.78 -16.11
N SER A 328 -24.67 8.73 -15.72
CA SER A 328 -23.23 8.76 -15.99
C SER A 328 -22.44 8.85 -14.68
N TRP A 329 -21.22 8.30 -14.66
CA TRP A 329 -20.27 8.32 -13.51
C TRP A 329 -20.73 7.60 -12.24
N TYR A 330 -19.88 7.60 -11.23
CA TYR A 330 -20.18 7.10 -9.89
C TYR A 330 -21.29 7.95 -9.25
N GLN A 331 -22.13 7.33 -8.42
CA GLN A 331 -23.31 7.97 -7.81
C GLN A 331 -23.17 7.99 -6.29
N GLY A 332 -23.85 8.90 -5.59
CA GLY A 332 -23.92 8.91 -4.12
C GLY A 332 -22.61 9.31 -3.42
N LEU A 333 -21.68 9.93 -4.14
CA LEU A 333 -20.43 10.47 -3.58
C LEU A 333 -20.74 11.61 -2.60
N ARG A 334 -20.02 11.68 -1.48
CA ARG A 334 -20.29 12.59 -0.37
C ARG A 334 -19.18 13.62 -0.22
N TYR A 335 -19.52 14.90 -0.22
CA TYR A 335 -18.58 16.02 -0.17
C TYR A 335 -18.91 16.93 1.02
N GLY A 336 -17.92 17.34 1.81
CA GLY A 336 -18.07 18.16 3.01
C GLY A 336 -17.09 19.33 3.06
N ALA A 337 -17.50 20.46 3.63
CA ALA A 337 -16.69 21.69 3.59
C ALA A 337 -15.37 21.55 4.35
N ASN A 338 -14.27 22.05 3.76
CA ASN A 338 -13.06 22.39 4.49
C ASN A 338 -13.35 23.67 5.30
N ASN A 339 -13.69 23.49 6.57
CA ASN A 339 -14.07 24.57 7.49
C ASN A 339 -12.89 25.33 8.11
N TYR A 340 -11.63 24.95 7.81
CA TYR A 340 -10.44 25.67 8.28
C TYR A 340 -10.14 26.93 7.45
N CYS A 341 -10.65 27.00 6.22
CA CYS A 341 -10.63 28.23 5.42
C CYS A 341 -11.55 29.29 6.02
N GLN A 342 -11.16 30.58 5.90
CA GLN A 342 -12.05 31.69 6.21
C GLN A 342 -13.33 31.64 5.33
N PRO A 343 -14.53 31.94 5.89
CA PRO A 343 -15.77 32.01 5.11
C PRO A 343 -15.79 33.15 4.08
N ASP A 344 -16.21 32.83 2.86
CA ASP A 344 -16.62 33.75 1.81
C ASP A 344 -18.15 33.73 1.67
N ALA A 345 -18.79 34.89 1.83
CA ALA A 345 -20.24 35.01 1.74
C ALA A 345 -20.78 34.72 0.32
N SER A 346 -19.96 34.83 -0.72
CA SER A 346 -20.32 34.53 -2.11
C SER A 346 -20.25 33.03 -2.46
N ALA A 347 -19.50 32.25 -1.69
CA ALA A 347 -19.40 30.79 -1.85
C ALA A 347 -20.47 30.03 -1.06
N LYS A 348 -21.33 30.73 -0.30
CA LYS A 348 -22.34 30.14 0.58
C LYS A 348 -23.61 29.74 -0.18
N GLN A 349 -24.12 28.55 0.12
CA GLN A 349 -25.33 27.98 -0.49
C GLN A 349 -26.48 27.77 0.50
N ASP A 350 -27.69 27.61 -0.04
CA ASP A 350 -28.87 27.09 0.67
C ASP A 350 -29.29 25.74 0.04
N PHE A 351 -29.41 24.70 0.87
CA PHE A 351 -29.84 23.36 0.44
C PHE A 351 -31.18 23.39 -0.31
N THR A 352 -32.13 24.23 0.12
CA THR A 352 -33.47 24.33 -0.48
C THR A 352 -33.43 24.82 -1.92
N THR A 353 -32.51 25.74 -2.23
CA THR A 353 -32.33 26.29 -3.58
C THR A 353 -31.68 25.25 -4.48
N VAL A 354 -30.54 24.70 -4.06
CA VAL A 354 -29.73 23.77 -4.84
C VAL A 354 -30.49 22.44 -5.07
N ASN A 355 -31.05 21.85 -4.02
CA ASN A 355 -31.81 20.60 -4.12
C ASN A 355 -32.98 20.73 -5.10
N LYS A 356 -33.71 21.85 -5.04
CA LYS A 356 -34.80 22.13 -5.98
C LYS A 356 -34.30 22.27 -7.44
N SER A 357 -33.11 22.83 -7.67
CA SER A 357 -32.53 22.92 -9.02
C SER A 357 -32.18 21.53 -9.56
N VAL A 358 -31.51 20.70 -8.75
CA VAL A 358 -31.17 19.31 -9.10
C VAL A 358 -32.43 18.47 -9.35
N GLU A 359 -33.43 18.53 -8.46
CA GLU A 359 -34.74 17.86 -8.61
C GLU A 359 -35.51 18.29 -9.87
N SER A 360 -35.36 19.55 -10.30
CA SER A 360 -36.01 20.07 -11.51
C SER A 360 -35.32 19.62 -12.80
N GLY A 361 -34.07 19.12 -12.71
CA GLY A 361 -33.18 18.86 -13.84
C GLY A 361 -32.53 20.16 -14.35
N ILE A 362 -31.21 20.23 -14.25
CA ILE A 362 -30.44 21.44 -14.62
C ILE A 362 -30.45 21.60 -16.14
N THR A 363 -30.68 22.82 -16.63
CA THR A 363 -30.87 23.15 -18.05
C THR A 363 -29.68 23.88 -18.67
N GLU A 364 -28.91 24.52 -17.79
CA GLU A 364 -27.68 25.25 -17.98
C GLU A 364 -26.53 24.32 -18.40
N ASN A 365 -25.57 24.82 -19.18
CA ASN A 365 -24.39 24.02 -19.58
C ASN A 365 -23.21 24.12 -18.60
N THR A 366 -23.29 25.03 -17.62
CA THR A 366 -22.26 25.32 -16.64
C THR A 366 -22.95 25.58 -15.30
N CYS A 367 -22.37 25.07 -14.22
CA CYS A 367 -22.90 25.22 -12.87
C CYS A 367 -22.72 26.62 -12.30
N THR A 368 -23.61 26.98 -11.37
CA THR A 368 -23.54 28.18 -10.53
C THR A 368 -23.84 27.79 -9.07
N ALA A 369 -23.56 28.68 -8.13
CA ALA A 369 -23.83 28.43 -6.70
C ALA A 369 -25.32 28.17 -6.37
N ASP A 370 -26.25 28.62 -7.21
CA ASP A 370 -27.70 28.35 -7.05
C ASP A 370 -28.19 27.12 -7.84
N THR A 371 -27.47 26.68 -8.88
CA THR A 371 -27.93 25.60 -9.78
C THR A 371 -27.32 24.23 -9.50
N CYS A 372 -26.14 24.15 -8.87
CA CYS A 372 -25.47 22.88 -8.59
C CYS A 372 -24.93 22.82 -7.15
N PRO A 373 -24.69 21.61 -6.60
CA PRO A 373 -23.91 21.43 -5.37
C PRO A 373 -22.53 22.11 -5.48
N ALA A 374 -21.99 22.61 -4.37
CA ALA A 374 -20.64 23.18 -4.33
C ALA A 374 -19.54 22.17 -4.68
N SER A 375 -19.85 20.87 -4.64
CA SER A 375 -18.97 19.82 -5.15
C SER A 375 -18.95 19.70 -6.67
N MET A 376 -19.83 20.40 -7.41
CA MET A 376 -20.07 20.22 -8.84
C MET A 376 -20.62 18.83 -9.23
N ASP A 377 -20.83 17.91 -8.28
CA ASP A 377 -21.45 16.60 -8.52
C ASP A 377 -22.95 16.65 -8.25
N VAL A 378 -23.74 16.57 -9.33
CA VAL A 378 -25.21 16.52 -9.27
C VAL A 378 -25.78 15.11 -9.05
N ASN A 379 -24.91 14.09 -9.05
CA ASN A 379 -25.22 12.71 -8.70
C ASN A 379 -24.77 12.35 -7.27
N GLY A 380 -24.15 13.29 -6.56
CA GLY A 380 -23.68 13.15 -5.19
C GLY A 380 -24.83 13.09 -4.18
N ASP A 381 -24.52 12.56 -3.00
CA ASP A 381 -25.44 12.57 -1.86
C ASP A 381 -25.60 14.02 -1.36
N MET A 382 -26.84 14.45 -1.13
CA MET A 382 -27.19 15.76 -0.52
C MET A 382 -27.96 15.61 0.81
N GLY A 383 -27.92 14.43 1.42
CA GLY A 383 -28.49 14.13 2.73
C GLY A 383 -27.74 14.82 3.87
N LEU A 384 -28.31 14.72 5.09
CA LEU A 384 -27.68 15.24 6.30
C LEU A 384 -26.39 14.46 6.63
N ILE A 385 -25.31 15.19 6.91
CA ILE A 385 -24.02 14.61 7.32
C ILE A 385 -24.24 13.77 8.59
N ASP A 386 -23.87 12.49 8.51
CA ASP A 386 -24.04 11.46 9.55
C ASP A 386 -25.47 11.39 10.15
N SER A 387 -26.49 11.75 9.35
CA SER A 387 -27.90 11.88 9.72
C SER A 387 -28.17 12.81 10.92
N LYS A 388 -27.32 13.83 11.12
CA LYS A 388 -27.32 14.70 12.30
C LYS A 388 -27.24 16.19 11.95
N GLY A 389 -27.67 17.04 12.88
CA GLY A 389 -27.49 18.49 12.78
C GLY A 389 -28.31 19.15 11.68
N LYS A 390 -27.65 19.98 10.86
CA LYS A 390 -28.25 20.78 9.77
C LYS A 390 -27.35 20.89 8.53
N ASN A 391 -26.20 20.24 8.53
CA ASN A 391 -25.25 20.33 7.42
C ASN A 391 -25.57 19.20 6.46
N HIS A 392 -25.62 19.52 5.17
CA HIS A 392 -25.87 18.57 4.11
C HIS A 392 -24.56 18.30 3.36
N TRP A 393 -24.39 17.07 2.88
CA TRP A 393 -23.37 16.75 1.89
C TRP A 393 -23.62 17.59 0.61
N GLY A 394 -22.56 17.92 -0.14
CA GLY A 394 -22.63 18.70 -1.38
C GLY A 394 -22.95 20.20 -1.23
N ILE A 395 -23.49 20.65 -0.10
CA ILE A 395 -23.91 22.05 0.12
C ILE A 395 -22.89 22.85 0.95
N ASN A 396 -22.45 24.00 0.44
CA ASN A 396 -21.57 24.91 1.18
C ASN A 396 -22.34 25.84 2.14
N SER A 397 -22.98 25.29 3.16
CA SER A 397 -23.77 26.05 4.14
C SER A 397 -22.96 27.10 4.92
N ASN A 398 -21.63 26.99 4.98
CA ASN A 398 -20.75 27.89 5.72
C ASN A 398 -20.04 28.93 4.82
N GLY A 399 -19.92 28.69 3.52
CA GLY A 399 -19.19 29.55 2.59
C GLY A 399 -17.66 29.39 2.65
N THR A 400 -17.13 28.34 3.28
CA THR A 400 -15.68 28.10 3.37
C THR A 400 -15.16 27.40 2.10
N CYS A 401 -13.90 26.96 2.08
CA CYS A 401 -13.40 26.10 1.02
C CYS A 401 -14.25 24.82 0.90
N TYR A 402 -14.56 24.42 -0.33
CA TYR A 402 -15.38 23.23 -0.60
C TYR A 402 -14.64 22.27 -1.55
N PRO A 403 -14.61 20.96 -1.26
CA PRO A 403 -14.10 19.94 -2.16
C PRO A 403 -14.96 19.84 -3.42
N ILE A 404 -14.33 19.95 -4.60
CA ILE A 404 -15.00 19.68 -5.88
C ILE A 404 -14.75 18.25 -6.32
N MET A 405 -15.70 17.66 -7.03
CA MET A 405 -15.50 16.43 -7.77
C MET A 405 -14.39 16.67 -8.78
N ASN A 406 -13.33 15.88 -8.68
CA ASN A 406 -12.39 15.77 -9.77
C ASN A 406 -13.10 14.93 -10.85
N SER A 407 -13.54 15.58 -11.93
CA SER A 407 -14.16 14.92 -13.09
C SER A 407 -13.09 14.20 -13.94
N TYR A 408 -12.26 13.40 -13.26
CA TYR A 408 -11.06 12.79 -13.80
C TYR A 408 -11.42 11.95 -15.02
N MET A 409 -10.93 12.37 -16.19
CA MET A 409 -11.26 11.70 -17.45
C MET A 409 -10.73 10.25 -17.50
N GLY A 410 -9.91 9.84 -16.54
CA GLY A 410 -9.29 8.53 -16.46
C GLY A 410 -8.03 8.46 -17.32
N ALA A 411 -7.09 7.58 -16.97
CA ALA A 411 -6.03 7.18 -17.89
C ALA A 411 -6.46 5.90 -18.62
N TYR A 412 -6.12 5.80 -19.91
CA TYR A 412 -6.24 4.57 -20.67
C TYR A 412 -4.85 3.94 -20.81
N LEU A 413 -4.56 2.98 -19.94
CA LEU A 413 -3.25 2.34 -19.84
C LEU A 413 -3.11 1.30 -20.97
N CYS A 414 -1.95 1.23 -21.62
CA CYS A 414 -1.71 0.38 -22.77
C CYS A 414 -0.28 -0.19 -22.78
N ASP A 415 -0.11 -1.38 -23.35
CA ASP A 415 1.21 -1.93 -23.69
C ASP A 415 1.91 -1.15 -24.84
N PRO A 416 3.26 -1.17 -24.94
CA PRO A 416 4.00 -0.50 -26.03
C PRO A 416 3.63 -0.95 -27.45
N ASP A 417 3.05 -2.15 -27.61
CA ASP A 417 2.67 -2.71 -28.90
C ASP A 417 1.20 -2.41 -29.28
N ASN A 418 0.47 -1.64 -28.47
CA ASN A 418 -0.96 -1.46 -28.59
C ASN A 418 -1.36 -0.44 -29.66
N THR A 419 -2.45 -0.73 -30.40
CA THR A 419 -2.95 0.10 -31.51
C THR A 419 -4.33 0.71 -31.23
N ASN A 420 -4.83 0.65 -29.98
CA ASN A 420 -6.13 1.24 -29.61
C ASN A 420 -6.04 2.77 -29.59
N SER A 421 -6.96 3.46 -30.28
CA SER A 421 -6.99 4.92 -30.38
C SER A 421 -7.23 5.67 -29.06
N MET A 422 -7.55 4.96 -27.97
CA MET A 422 -7.66 5.52 -26.62
C MET A 422 -6.30 5.62 -25.91
N CYS A 423 -5.26 4.89 -26.33
CA CYS A 423 -3.91 5.04 -25.77
C CYS A 423 -3.35 6.45 -26.04
N SER A 424 -2.52 6.97 -25.14
CA SER A 424 -1.88 8.29 -25.29
C SER A 424 -1.01 8.39 -26.55
N SER A 425 -0.23 7.34 -26.83
CA SER A 425 0.65 7.20 -27.99
C SER A 425 0.35 5.88 -28.73
N PRO A 426 -0.74 5.80 -29.51
CA PRO A 426 -1.17 4.54 -30.12
C PRO A 426 -0.22 4.13 -31.25
N ARG A 427 0.25 2.88 -31.22
CA ARG A 427 1.20 2.35 -32.22
C ARG A 427 0.54 2.26 -33.60
N ASN A 428 1.31 2.62 -34.62
CA ASN A 428 0.93 2.36 -36.00
C ASN A 428 0.93 0.84 -36.27
N SER A 429 -0.18 0.29 -36.77
CA SER A 429 -0.35 -1.15 -37.03
C SER A 429 0.59 -1.73 -38.11
N SER A 430 1.32 -0.89 -38.83
CA SER A 430 2.40 -1.30 -39.75
C SER A 430 3.80 -1.39 -39.10
N THR A 431 3.98 -0.91 -37.86
CA THR A 431 5.24 -1.01 -37.12
C THR A 431 5.35 -2.38 -36.45
N PRO A 432 6.36 -3.21 -36.77
CA PRO A 432 6.52 -4.55 -36.18
C PRO A 432 6.47 -4.53 -34.64
N LYS A 433 5.78 -5.51 -34.05
CA LYS A 433 5.68 -5.67 -32.60
C LYS A 433 7.05 -5.88 -31.95
N SER A 434 7.27 -5.21 -30.83
CA SER A 434 8.46 -5.36 -29.98
C SER A 434 8.38 -6.62 -29.10
N ASN A 435 7.18 -6.99 -28.66
CA ASN A 435 6.88 -8.09 -27.75
C ASN A 435 7.67 -8.00 -26.42
N THR A 436 7.89 -6.78 -25.91
CA THR A 436 8.57 -6.51 -24.62
C THR A 436 7.77 -6.94 -23.40
N MET A 437 6.44 -7.11 -23.55
CA MET A 437 5.53 -7.54 -22.50
C MET A 437 4.26 -8.17 -23.10
N SER A 438 3.44 -8.80 -22.25
CA SER A 438 2.12 -9.30 -22.63
C SER A 438 1.17 -8.14 -22.98
N PRO A 439 0.42 -8.19 -24.10
CA PRO A 439 -0.48 -7.10 -24.49
C PRO A 439 -1.57 -6.82 -23.44
N PHE A 440 -1.85 -5.54 -23.21
CA PHE A 440 -2.98 -5.09 -22.39
C PHE A 440 -3.44 -3.71 -22.83
N ASN A 441 -4.73 -3.43 -22.66
CA ASN A 441 -5.23 -2.05 -22.67
C ASN A 441 -6.52 -1.92 -21.86
N TYR A 442 -6.55 -1.01 -20.89
CA TYR A 442 -7.70 -0.84 -20.02
C TYR A 442 -7.80 0.60 -19.50
N GLN A 443 -9.03 1.00 -19.23
CA GLN A 443 -9.35 2.23 -18.54
C GLN A 443 -9.06 2.08 -17.05
N MET A 444 -8.50 3.11 -16.41
CA MET A 444 -8.55 3.29 -14.95
C MET A 444 -9.36 4.56 -14.61
N ASP A 445 -9.81 4.64 -13.35
CA ASP A 445 -10.43 5.82 -12.73
C ASP A 445 -9.73 6.19 -11.43
N ALA A 446 -9.90 7.45 -11.02
CA ALA A 446 -9.63 7.92 -9.67
C ALA A 446 -10.93 8.56 -9.14
N ILE A 447 -11.68 7.84 -8.30
CA ILE A 447 -12.86 8.40 -7.61
C ILE A 447 -12.33 9.38 -6.58
N SER A 448 -12.36 10.67 -6.92
CA SER A 448 -11.53 11.65 -6.24
C SER A 448 -12.20 13.01 -6.08
N SER A 449 -11.79 13.73 -5.03
CA SER A 449 -12.20 15.11 -4.79
C SER A 449 -10.98 16.00 -4.54
N ASN A 450 -10.91 17.08 -5.30
CA ASN A 450 -9.88 18.10 -5.14
C ASN A 450 -10.39 19.17 -4.18
N TRP A 451 -9.80 19.26 -2.99
CA TRP A 451 -10.19 20.21 -1.96
C TRP A 451 -9.20 21.36 -1.81
N PRO A 452 -9.64 22.64 -1.88
CA PRO A 452 -8.74 23.77 -1.73
C PRO A 452 -8.12 23.80 -0.34
N ILE A 453 -6.79 23.94 -0.30
CA ILE A 453 -6.03 23.97 0.95
C ILE A 453 -6.01 25.38 1.56
N HIS A 454 -5.94 25.43 2.88
CA HIS A 454 -5.70 26.65 3.65
C HIS A 454 -4.22 26.71 4.04
N LEU A 455 -3.65 27.92 4.09
CA LEU A 455 -2.22 28.15 4.27
C LEU A 455 -1.63 27.50 5.53
N GLY A 456 -2.46 27.24 6.54
CA GLY A 456 -2.13 26.46 7.73
C GLY A 456 -1.44 25.12 7.43
N GLY A 457 -1.78 24.45 6.32
CA GLY A 457 -1.15 23.19 5.92
C GLY A 457 0.31 23.30 5.45
N TYR A 458 0.77 24.50 5.11
CA TYR A 458 2.18 24.78 4.78
C TYR A 458 2.91 25.47 5.94
N LEU A 459 2.19 26.20 6.81
CA LEU A 459 2.76 26.92 7.96
C LEU A 459 2.81 26.13 9.28
N ASP A 460 2.09 25.02 9.37
CA ASP A 460 1.93 24.24 10.60
C ASP A 460 1.50 22.80 10.28
N TYR A 461 1.36 21.97 11.31
CA TYR A 461 0.85 20.62 11.18
C TYR A 461 -0.69 20.59 11.15
N LEU A 462 -1.25 19.84 10.20
CA LEU A 462 -2.67 19.46 10.16
C LEU A 462 -2.83 17.96 10.44
N VAL A 463 -3.98 17.57 10.97
CA VAL A 463 -4.35 16.16 11.20
C VAL A 463 -5.17 15.65 10.02
N TYR A 464 -4.54 14.86 9.16
CA TYR A 464 -5.18 14.19 8.04
C TYR A 464 -5.66 12.81 8.50
N GLN A 465 -6.91 12.45 8.21
CA GLN A 465 -7.50 11.18 8.60
C GLN A 465 -8.22 10.50 7.44
N VAL A 466 -8.13 9.17 7.36
CA VAL A 466 -8.99 8.35 6.50
C VAL A 466 -9.54 7.17 7.29
N GLU A 467 -10.86 7.01 7.28
CA GLU A 467 -11.61 5.94 7.92
C GLU A 467 -12.14 5.00 6.84
N TRP A 468 -11.62 3.77 6.79
CA TRP A 468 -11.89 2.76 5.77
C TRP A 468 -12.52 1.52 6.40
N VAL A 469 -13.68 1.12 5.87
CA VAL A 469 -14.43 -0.09 6.23
C VAL A 469 -14.72 -0.87 4.95
N THR A 470 -14.42 -2.17 4.96
CA THR A 470 -14.66 -3.12 3.86
C THR A 470 -16.05 -3.76 3.94
N GLY A 471 -16.45 -4.47 2.87
CA GLY A 471 -17.73 -5.18 2.79
C GLY A 471 -18.86 -4.40 2.13
N GLU A 472 -20.04 -5.01 2.04
CA GLU A 472 -21.23 -4.50 1.34
C GLU A 472 -21.72 -3.15 1.87
N ASN A 473 -21.53 -2.91 3.18
CA ASN A 473 -21.91 -1.69 3.89
C ASN A 473 -20.69 -0.79 4.19
N GLY A 474 -19.57 -1.03 3.50
CA GLY A 474 -18.31 -0.33 3.65
C GLY A 474 -18.30 1.10 3.12
N TYR A 475 -17.21 1.81 3.44
CA TYR A 475 -16.92 3.16 2.97
C TYR A 475 -15.43 3.51 3.15
N VAL A 476 -14.96 4.49 2.39
CA VAL A 476 -13.74 5.26 2.71
C VAL A 476 -14.16 6.71 2.95
N ARG A 477 -13.74 7.30 4.06
CA ARG A 477 -14.10 8.65 4.50
C ARG A 477 -12.87 9.43 4.90
N TRP A 478 -12.62 10.55 4.22
CA TRP A 478 -11.54 11.48 4.53
C TRP A 478 -12.02 12.56 5.47
N MET A 479 -11.19 12.87 6.46
CA MET A 479 -11.46 13.87 7.47
C MET A 479 -10.21 14.74 7.67
N LEU A 480 -10.44 16.02 7.93
CA LEU A 480 -9.43 16.98 8.34
C LEU A 480 -9.74 17.35 9.79
N ASP A 481 -8.95 16.83 10.73
CA ASP A 481 -9.15 16.92 12.19
C ASP A 481 -10.60 16.56 12.60
N GLY A 482 -11.05 15.37 12.19
CA GLY A 482 -12.39 14.84 12.44
C GLY A 482 -13.53 15.43 11.60
N ALA A 483 -13.33 16.57 10.92
CA ALA A 483 -14.33 17.16 10.02
C ALA A 483 -14.32 16.45 8.65
N PRO A 484 -15.43 15.85 8.17
CA PRO A 484 -15.45 15.12 6.91
C PRO A 484 -15.34 16.07 5.71
N ILE A 485 -14.48 15.68 4.76
CA ILE A 485 -14.27 16.40 3.49
C ILE A 485 -14.74 15.57 2.29
N PHE A 486 -14.53 14.26 2.30
CA PHE A 486 -14.98 13.36 1.23
C PHE A 486 -15.40 12.01 1.82
N GLU A 487 -16.36 11.32 1.21
CA GLU A 487 -16.72 9.95 1.57
C GLU A 487 -17.26 9.19 0.33
N VAL A 488 -16.77 7.98 0.11
CA VAL A 488 -17.21 7.05 -0.95
C VAL A 488 -17.68 5.78 -0.27
N THR A 489 -18.91 5.35 -0.53
CA THR A 489 -19.48 4.11 0.01
C THR A 489 -19.28 2.94 -0.95
N THR A 490 -19.36 1.69 -0.46
CA THR A 490 -19.35 0.49 -1.32
C THR A 490 -20.45 0.55 -2.39
N ASP A 491 -21.60 1.19 -2.09
CA ASP A 491 -22.72 1.39 -3.02
C ASP A 491 -22.28 2.06 -4.34
N ALA A 492 -21.35 3.02 -4.28
CA ALA A 492 -20.81 3.69 -5.47
C ALA A 492 -20.03 2.73 -6.40
N PHE A 493 -19.43 1.67 -5.86
CA PHE A 493 -18.70 0.64 -6.61
C PHE A 493 -19.63 -0.45 -7.16
N SER A 494 -20.60 -0.89 -6.36
CA SER A 494 -21.51 -1.99 -6.69
C SER A 494 -22.67 -1.57 -7.59
N ASN A 495 -23.22 -0.36 -7.41
CA ASN A 495 -24.40 0.15 -8.11
C ASN A 495 -24.05 1.21 -9.17
N VAL A 496 -22.94 1.00 -9.89
CA VAL A 496 -22.56 1.84 -11.04
C VAL A 496 -23.65 1.86 -12.14
N PRO A 497 -23.88 3.00 -12.83
CA PRO A 497 -24.87 3.07 -13.90
C PRO A 497 -24.63 2.07 -15.02
N GLN A 498 -25.72 1.57 -15.62
CA GLN A 498 -25.69 0.57 -16.69
C GLN A 498 -26.50 1.04 -17.91
N ASN A 499 -25.96 0.75 -19.10
CA ASN A 499 -26.69 0.85 -20.36
C ASN A 499 -27.48 -0.45 -20.62
N ALA A 500 -28.20 -0.53 -21.73
CA ALA A 500 -29.01 -1.71 -22.10
C ALA A 500 -28.19 -3.00 -22.25
N ASN A 501 -26.88 -2.89 -22.53
CA ASN A 501 -25.96 -4.02 -22.69
C ASN A 501 -25.25 -4.41 -21.39
N LYS A 502 -25.47 -3.67 -20.28
CA LYS A 502 -24.76 -3.81 -19.00
C LYS A 502 -23.23 -3.73 -19.11
N SER A 503 -22.72 -2.87 -19.98
CA SER A 503 -21.29 -2.84 -20.31
C SER A 503 -20.40 -2.05 -19.32
N ASN A 504 -20.91 -1.61 -18.17
CA ASN A 504 -20.09 -0.95 -17.15
C ASN A 504 -19.59 -2.00 -16.13
N PRO A 505 -18.28 -2.26 -16.01
CA PRO A 505 -17.77 -3.21 -15.03
C PRO A 505 -18.10 -2.75 -13.62
N VAL A 506 -18.78 -3.63 -12.88
CA VAL A 506 -19.08 -3.49 -11.45
C VAL A 506 -17.81 -3.79 -10.66
N LYS A 507 -17.39 -2.87 -9.80
CA LYS A 507 -16.17 -3.00 -8.99
C LYS A 507 -16.51 -3.65 -7.64
N VAL A 508 -15.49 -4.20 -6.99
CA VAL A 508 -15.56 -4.46 -5.53
C VAL A 508 -15.05 -3.24 -4.78
N MET A 509 -15.34 -3.19 -3.47
CA MET A 509 -14.69 -2.27 -2.56
C MET A 509 -13.18 -2.56 -2.54
N LEU A 510 -12.36 -1.59 -2.10
CA LEU A 510 -10.94 -1.84 -1.90
C LEU A 510 -10.78 -2.75 -0.67
N GLU A 511 -10.35 -3.99 -0.92
CA GLU A 511 -10.32 -5.10 0.06
C GLU A 511 -8.94 -5.75 0.22
N GLU A 512 -7.96 -5.38 -0.61
CA GLU A 512 -6.57 -5.87 -0.53
C GLU A 512 -5.89 -5.46 0.80
N PRO A 513 -4.91 -6.22 1.32
CA PRO A 513 -4.02 -5.74 2.37
C PRO A 513 -3.14 -4.62 1.82
N MET A 514 -3.29 -3.41 2.36
CA MET A 514 -2.57 -2.22 1.87
C MET A 514 -1.43 -1.84 2.81
N TYR A 515 -0.34 -1.36 2.24
CA TYR A 515 0.82 -0.82 2.96
C TYR A 515 0.87 0.70 2.80
N LEU A 516 1.52 1.39 3.74
CA LEU A 516 1.62 2.85 3.76
C LEU A 516 2.80 3.34 2.94
N ILE A 517 2.59 4.46 2.25
CA ILE A 517 3.58 5.19 1.47
C ILE A 517 3.51 6.68 1.82
N PHE A 518 4.66 7.33 1.91
CA PHE A 518 4.74 8.79 1.87
C PHE A 518 5.96 9.24 1.04
N ASN A 519 5.74 10.26 0.22
CA ASN A 519 6.72 10.80 -0.71
C ASN A 519 6.50 12.31 -0.93
N VAL A 520 7.49 12.98 -1.52
CA VAL A 520 7.28 14.28 -2.17
C VAL A 520 7.82 14.17 -3.58
N ALA A 521 6.97 14.44 -4.57
CA ALA A 521 7.27 14.31 -5.98
C ALA A 521 7.23 15.68 -6.69
N LEU A 522 7.78 15.79 -7.90
CA LEU A 522 7.79 17.02 -8.69
C LEU A 522 7.55 16.70 -10.16
N SER A 523 6.40 17.10 -10.71
CA SER A 523 6.04 16.79 -12.10
C SER A 523 5.92 18.03 -12.98
N SER A 524 6.23 17.82 -14.25
CA SER A 524 5.91 18.73 -15.37
C SER A 524 4.42 18.75 -15.76
N SER A 525 3.59 17.82 -15.26
CA SER A 525 2.20 17.61 -15.68
C SER A 525 1.12 17.85 -14.62
N TRP A 526 1.47 18.03 -13.34
CA TRP A 526 0.53 18.04 -12.22
C TRP A 526 -0.03 19.42 -11.82
N GLY A 527 -1.02 19.39 -10.91
CA GLY A 527 -1.65 20.56 -10.30
C GLY A 527 -0.68 21.45 -9.51
N ALA A 528 0.34 20.86 -8.87
CA ALA A 528 1.56 21.54 -8.45
C ALA A 528 2.66 21.32 -9.50
N THR A 529 3.56 22.30 -9.68
CA THR A 529 4.58 22.27 -10.73
C THR A 529 5.74 23.15 -10.27
N PRO A 530 7.01 22.71 -10.37
CA PRO A 530 8.14 23.58 -10.06
C PRO A 530 8.35 24.67 -11.10
N PRO A 531 9.04 25.78 -10.75
CA PRO A 531 9.48 26.76 -11.72
C PRO A 531 10.33 26.11 -12.81
N ASN A 532 10.15 26.57 -14.05
CA ASN A 532 10.89 26.10 -15.23
C ASN A 532 10.91 24.57 -15.41
N ALA A 533 9.83 23.88 -15.05
CA ALA A 533 9.70 22.41 -15.16
C ALA A 533 10.17 21.86 -16.51
N GLY A 534 11.09 20.88 -16.47
CA GLY A 534 11.88 20.43 -17.63
C GLY A 534 13.25 21.11 -17.76
N SER A 535 13.65 21.92 -16.77
CA SER A 535 14.99 22.48 -16.57
C SER A 535 15.23 22.77 -15.08
N GLU A 536 16.43 23.23 -14.73
CA GLU A 536 16.80 23.65 -13.38
C GLU A 536 15.88 24.78 -12.87
N CYS A 537 15.54 24.77 -11.57
CA CYS A 537 14.54 25.67 -10.97
C CYS A 537 14.67 27.14 -11.41
N ARG A 538 15.89 27.70 -11.40
CA ARG A 538 16.15 29.11 -11.71
C ARG A 538 16.10 29.44 -13.22
N GLY A 539 16.06 28.46 -14.11
CA GLY A 539 16.10 28.67 -15.56
C GLY A 539 17.36 29.43 -16.00
N ASP A 540 17.21 30.56 -16.67
CA ASP A 540 18.31 31.47 -17.02
C ASP A 540 18.72 32.43 -15.87
N GLY A 541 17.99 32.41 -14.75
CA GLY A 541 18.20 33.26 -13.58
C GLY A 541 17.69 34.70 -13.75
N ALA A 542 16.96 35.04 -14.82
CA ALA A 542 16.51 36.41 -15.08
C ALA A 542 15.26 36.84 -14.27
N ASP A 543 14.47 35.89 -13.76
CA ASP A 543 13.22 36.18 -13.04
C ASP A 543 13.40 36.25 -11.51
N GLU A 544 13.16 37.44 -10.94
CA GLU A 544 13.31 37.71 -9.50
C GLU A 544 12.26 37.01 -8.61
N GLU A 545 11.13 36.54 -9.17
CA GLU A 545 10.15 35.73 -8.43
C GLU A 545 10.57 34.28 -8.34
N THR A 546 10.88 33.66 -9.47
CA THR A 546 11.47 32.32 -9.56
C THR A 546 12.71 32.19 -8.68
N ASN A 547 13.65 33.14 -8.76
CA ASN A 547 14.86 33.09 -7.93
C ASN A 547 14.54 33.04 -6.42
N ARG A 548 13.59 33.86 -5.94
CA ARG A 548 13.14 33.83 -4.52
C ARG A 548 12.47 32.52 -4.11
N ILE A 549 11.75 31.87 -5.03
CA ILE A 549 11.12 30.57 -4.79
C ILE A 549 12.19 29.46 -4.75
N CYS A 550 13.16 29.50 -5.66
CA CYS A 550 14.25 28.53 -5.72
C CYS A 550 15.24 28.68 -4.54
N ASP A 551 15.39 29.88 -3.98
CA ASP A 551 16.20 30.15 -2.79
C ASP A 551 15.56 29.61 -1.48
N GLU A 552 14.35 29.06 -1.54
CA GLU A 552 13.68 28.34 -0.44
C GLU A 552 13.88 26.81 -0.50
N PHE A 553 14.62 26.28 -1.49
CA PHE A 553 15.15 24.92 -1.42
C PHE A 553 16.40 24.87 -0.50
N PRO A 554 16.57 23.80 0.31
CA PRO A 554 15.72 22.62 0.39
C PRO A 554 14.39 22.85 1.14
N MET A 555 13.31 22.32 0.58
CA MET A 555 11.97 22.33 1.18
C MET A 555 11.70 21.04 1.97
N TYR A 556 10.83 21.10 2.97
CA TYR A 556 10.58 19.99 3.88
C TYR A 556 9.10 19.64 4.02
N MET A 557 8.75 18.39 3.74
CA MET A 557 7.54 17.77 4.29
C MET A 557 7.88 17.22 5.68
N LYS A 558 7.03 17.45 6.67
CA LYS A 558 7.22 16.94 8.04
C LYS A 558 6.04 16.08 8.48
N ILE A 559 6.29 15.03 9.25
CA ILE A 559 5.27 14.19 9.89
C ILE A 559 5.61 14.07 11.39
N ASP A 560 4.68 14.51 12.23
CA ASP A 560 4.76 14.46 13.70
C ASP A 560 4.49 13.03 14.21
N TYR A 561 3.40 12.42 13.75
CA TYR A 561 3.09 11.02 14.02
C TYR A 561 2.24 10.37 12.91
N ILE A 562 2.27 9.04 12.88
CA ILE A 562 1.31 8.18 12.16
C ILE A 562 0.67 7.24 13.19
N ARG A 563 -0.65 7.06 13.16
CA ARG A 563 -1.39 6.11 14.01
C ARG A 563 -2.47 5.38 13.20
N LEU A 564 -2.65 4.09 13.45
CA LEU A 564 -3.72 3.28 12.89
C LEU A 564 -4.56 2.65 14.01
N TYR A 565 -5.88 2.73 13.87
CA TYR A 565 -6.86 2.14 14.77
C TYR A 565 -7.75 1.14 14.03
N GLN A 566 -8.06 -0.01 14.64
CA GLN A 566 -8.95 -1.03 14.07
C GLN A 566 -9.97 -1.52 15.10
N ASP A 567 -11.11 -1.98 14.61
CA ASP A 567 -12.06 -2.78 15.39
C ASP A 567 -11.44 -4.16 15.65
N LEU A 568 -11.46 -4.60 16.91
CA LEU A 568 -10.97 -5.92 17.32
C LEU A 568 -12.10 -6.78 17.92
N GLY A 569 -13.36 -6.38 17.70
CA GLY A 569 -14.54 -7.13 18.10
C GLY A 569 -14.75 -8.42 17.29
N ASP A 570 -15.40 -9.40 17.91
CA ASP A 570 -15.85 -10.66 17.28
C ASP A 570 -17.28 -10.58 16.72
N ASP A 571 -17.91 -9.40 16.76
CA ASP A 571 -19.25 -9.10 16.23
C ASP A 571 -19.25 -8.45 14.83
N LEU A 572 -18.08 -8.38 14.18
CA LEU A 572 -17.95 -7.78 12.84
C LEU A 572 -18.73 -8.57 11.77
N PRO A 573 -19.26 -7.88 10.73
CA PRO A 573 -19.82 -8.53 9.55
C PRO A 573 -18.84 -9.49 8.88
N SER A 574 -19.33 -10.59 8.30
CA SER A 574 -18.49 -11.65 7.70
C SER A 574 -17.69 -11.22 6.47
N ASP A 575 -18.10 -10.10 5.86
CA ASP A 575 -17.51 -9.38 4.74
C ASP A 575 -16.57 -8.24 5.19
N SER A 576 -16.45 -8.00 6.51
CA SER A 576 -15.48 -7.06 7.05
C SER A 576 -14.13 -7.75 7.25
N TYR A 577 -13.18 -7.47 6.35
CA TYR A 577 -11.85 -8.07 6.37
C TYR A 577 -10.88 -7.41 7.36
N MET A 578 -11.36 -6.66 8.35
CA MET A 578 -10.52 -5.75 9.15
C MET A 578 -9.47 -6.50 9.97
N GLN A 579 -8.19 -6.39 9.59
CA GLN A 579 -7.08 -7.06 10.25
C GLN A 579 -5.72 -6.42 9.95
N ILE A 580 -4.71 -6.80 10.74
CA ILE A 580 -3.29 -6.48 10.51
C ILE A 580 -2.63 -7.65 9.80
N GLY A 581 -1.89 -7.38 8.72
CA GLY A 581 -1.06 -8.37 8.03
C GLY A 581 -1.01 -8.16 6.52
N CYS A 582 0.11 -8.54 5.92
CA CYS A 582 0.31 -8.51 4.46
C CYS A 582 -0.20 -9.78 3.76
N ASP A 583 -0.48 -10.85 4.51
CA ASP A 583 -0.93 -12.16 3.98
C ASP A 583 -2.23 -12.66 4.67
N PRO A 584 -3.34 -11.91 4.56
CA PRO A 584 -4.64 -12.30 5.12
C PRO A 584 -5.29 -13.43 4.30
N LYS A 585 -6.03 -14.34 4.94
CA LYS A 585 -6.62 -15.49 4.23
C LYS A 585 -7.70 -15.12 3.20
N SER A 586 -8.34 -13.96 3.33
CA SER A 586 -9.28 -13.48 2.31
C SER A 586 -8.56 -12.97 1.06
N HIS A 587 -7.34 -12.46 1.21
CA HIS A 587 -6.57 -11.78 0.17
C HIS A 587 -5.07 -12.13 0.31
N PRO A 588 -4.66 -13.40 0.16
CA PRO A 588 -3.27 -13.83 0.34
C PRO A 588 -2.34 -13.15 -0.68
N THR A 589 -1.08 -12.91 -0.29
CA THR A 589 -0.06 -12.29 -1.16
C THR A 589 1.33 -12.92 -1.04
N LYS A 590 1.62 -13.65 0.05
CA LYS A 590 2.98 -14.07 0.39
C LYS A 590 3.60 -14.99 -0.67
N GLU A 591 2.95 -16.12 -0.98
CA GLU A 591 3.49 -17.09 -1.93
C GLU A 591 3.61 -16.50 -3.36
N TRP A 592 2.77 -15.53 -3.72
CA TRP A 592 2.88 -14.76 -4.97
C TRP A 592 4.12 -13.87 -4.99
N ILE A 593 4.34 -13.07 -3.95
CA ILE A 593 5.49 -12.16 -3.83
C ILE A 593 6.80 -12.95 -3.69
N GLU A 594 6.81 -14.04 -2.93
CA GLU A 594 7.96 -14.96 -2.83
C GLU A 594 8.26 -15.64 -4.19
N GLY A 595 7.24 -15.91 -4.99
CA GLY A 595 7.34 -16.50 -6.33
C GLY A 595 7.82 -15.56 -7.45
N HIS A 596 7.70 -14.24 -7.25
CA HIS A 596 8.01 -13.20 -8.24
C HIS A 596 8.93 -12.10 -7.67
N ILE A 597 9.75 -12.42 -6.66
CA ILE A 597 10.46 -11.44 -5.82
C ILE A 597 11.41 -10.50 -6.59
N ASP A 598 11.88 -10.91 -7.75
CA ASP A 598 12.70 -10.14 -8.70
C ASP A 598 11.93 -9.04 -9.46
N GLU A 599 10.60 -9.02 -9.38
CA GLU A 599 9.76 -7.89 -9.82
C GLU A 599 9.62 -6.80 -8.74
N TYR A 600 9.82 -7.15 -7.47
CA TYR A 600 9.66 -6.25 -6.31
C TYR A 600 10.99 -5.72 -5.78
N SER A 601 12.12 -6.05 -6.41
CA SER A 601 13.47 -5.80 -5.88
C SER A 601 14.48 -5.52 -7.00
N ASP A 602 15.26 -4.46 -6.82
CA ASP A 602 16.51 -4.23 -7.55
C ASP A 602 17.70 -4.20 -6.58
N ASP A 603 18.89 -3.88 -7.10
CA ASP A 603 20.15 -4.00 -6.35
C ASP A 603 20.33 -2.86 -5.33
N ASP A 604 19.73 -1.69 -5.57
CA ASP A 604 19.75 -0.51 -4.69
C ASP A 604 18.62 -0.55 -3.63
N ASN A 605 17.48 -1.18 -3.96
CA ASN A 605 16.28 -1.25 -3.12
C ASN A 605 15.94 -2.68 -2.60
N PRO A 606 16.92 -3.48 -2.12
CA PRO A 606 16.75 -4.90 -1.88
C PRO A 606 15.76 -5.19 -0.75
N VAL A 607 14.86 -6.14 -0.94
CA VAL A 607 13.91 -6.57 0.10
C VAL A 607 14.65 -7.16 1.31
N LYS A 608 14.29 -6.72 2.53
CA LYS A 608 14.88 -7.17 3.82
C LYS A 608 13.80 -7.48 4.86
N SER A 609 13.85 -8.68 5.41
CA SER A 609 12.98 -9.15 6.50
C SER A 609 13.23 -8.40 7.81
N VAL A 610 12.17 -8.21 8.62
CA VAL A 610 12.25 -7.56 9.93
C VAL A 610 12.70 -8.56 11.00
N HIS A 611 13.80 -8.24 11.69
CA HIS A 611 14.31 -9.00 12.83
C HIS A 611 14.56 -8.04 14.01
N GLY A 612 13.55 -7.86 14.85
CA GLY A 612 13.56 -6.91 15.96
C GLY A 612 13.42 -5.47 15.48
N LYS A 613 14.17 -4.58 16.12
CA LYS A 613 14.22 -3.13 15.89
C LYS A 613 12.95 -2.32 16.21
N ALA A 614 11.89 -2.90 16.78
CA ALA A 614 10.85 -2.10 17.42
C ALA A 614 11.39 -1.25 18.57
N PHE A 615 10.77 -0.10 18.79
CA PHE A 615 11.02 0.71 19.99
C PHE A 615 10.55 -0.04 21.26
N CYS A 616 11.32 0.07 22.34
CA CYS A 616 11.06 -0.61 23.60
C CYS A 616 11.53 0.20 24.82
N LYS A 617 10.84 0.01 25.95
CA LYS A 617 11.20 0.56 27.27
C LYS A 617 11.72 -0.53 28.21
N THR A 618 11.33 -1.79 27.97
CA THR A 618 11.69 -2.96 28.79
C THR A 618 12.00 -4.19 27.93
N ASN A 619 12.65 -5.20 28.52
CA ASN A 619 12.83 -6.50 27.86
C ASN A 619 11.50 -7.23 27.58
N ASP A 620 10.43 -6.90 28.30
CA ASP A 620 9.13 -7.54 28.14
C ASP A 620 8.39 -7.08 26.87
N ASP A 621 8.81 -5.94 26.28
CA ASP A 621 8.34 -5.43 24.98
C ASP A 621 8.98 -6.13 23.78
N CYS A 622 9.96 -7.01 24.04
CA CYS A 622 10.80 -7.69 23.05
C CYS A 622 10.85 -9.21 23.24
N THR A 623 9.93 -9.78 24.04
CA THR A 623 9.83 -11.23 24.24
C THR A 623 8.38 -11.67 24.35
N ILE A 624 8.08 -12.91 23.93
CA ILE A 624 6.72 -13.46 24.01
C ILE A 624 6.21 -13.60 25.46
N GLY A 625 4.90 -13.49 25.63
CA GLY A 625 4.18 -13.63 26.89
C GLY A 625 3.05 -14.65 26.86
N GLY A 626 2.01 -14.40 27.67
CA GLY A 626 0.81 -15.23 27.74
C GLY A 626 1.06 -16.67 28.20
N SER A 627 0.16 -17.58 27.81
CA SER A 627 0.20 -19.01 28.17
C SER A 627 1.31 -19.82 27.50
N VAL A 628 2.03 -19.23 26.54
CA VAL A 628 3.13 -19.88 25.78
C VAL A 628 4.51 -19.39 26.26
N GLY A 629 4.61 -18.15 26.75
CA GLY A 629 5.83 -17.56 27.30
C GLY A 629 6.23 -18.14 28.65
N SER A 630 6.91 -19.30 28.66
CA SER A 630 7.55 -19.81 29.87
C SER A 630 8.64 -18.85 30.38
N THR A 631 8.82 -18.74 31.69
CA THR A 631 9.80 -17.83 32.33
C THR A 631 11.27 -18.04 31.89
N MET A 632 11.57 -19.15 31.22
CA MET A 632 12.90 -19.47 30.70
C MET A 632 13.10 -19.12 29.21
N LEU A 633 12.02 -18.93 28.44
CA LEU A 633 12.08 -18.66 27.01
C LEU A 633 12.11 -17.15 26.76
N LYS A 634 13.28 -16.62 26.40
CA LYS A 634 13.45 -15.23 25.95
C LYS A 634 13.69 -15.19 24.45
N THR A 635 12.79 -14.55 23.71
CA THR A 635 12.83 -14.48 22.24
C THR A 635 13.54 -13.22 21.73
N GLY A 636 13.69 -12.23 22.60
CA GLY A 636 14.53 -11.05 22.40
C GLY A 636 14.78 -10.27 23.69
N THR A 637 15.47 -9.14 23.56
CA THR A 637 15.80 -8.20 24.64
C THR A 637 15.74 -6.76 24.13
N CYS A 638 15.55 -5.80 25.03
CA CYS A 638 15.59 -4.37 24.73
C CYS A 638 17.01 -3.82 24.93
N VAL A 639 17.60 -3.25 23.87
CA VAL A 639 18.97 -2.74 23.86
C VAL A 639 18.98 -1.36 23.22
N LYS A 640 19.38 -0.32 23.96
CA LYS A 640 19.33 1.10 23.51
C LYS A 640 17.95 1.48 22.95
N SER A 641 16.89 1.13 23.67
CA SER A 641 15.48 1.35 23.30
C SER A 641 15.04 0.73 21.97
N ARG A 642 15.78 -0.26 21.43
CA ARG A 642 15.40 -1.07 20.26
C ARG A 642 15.42 -2.57 20.61
N CYS A 643 14.46 -3.34 20.11
CA CYS A 643 14.41 -4.79 20.31
C CYS A 643 15.51 -5.52 19.51
N VAL A 644 16.12 -6.54 20.10
CA VAL A 644 17.13 -7.42 19.49
C VAL A 644 16.74 -8.87 19.75
N CYS A 645 16.64 -9.69 18.72
CA CYS A 645 16.16 -11.07 18.84
C CYS A 645 17.27 -12.01 19.36
N SER A 646 16.89 -13.02 20.15
CA SER A 646 17.85 -13.92 20.82
C SER A 646 18.40 -15.01 19.91
N SER A 647 17.74 -15.31 18.80
CA SER A 647 18.23 -16.16 17.71
C SER A 647 17.55 -15.77 16.39
N THR A 648 18.03 -16.32 15.26
CA THR A 648 17.37 -16.19 13.96
C THR A 648 16.00 -16.88 13.90
N SER A 649 15.72 -17.81 14.81
CA SER A 649 14.42 -18.51 14.90
C SER A 649 13.25 -17.59 15.27
N TRP A 650 13.53 -16.33 15.63
CA TRP A 650 12.55 -15.30 15.96
C TRP A 650 12.67 -14.11 15.00
N SER A 651 11.53 -13.68 14.48
CA SER A 651 11.39 -12.58 13.51
C SER A 651 10.35 -11.56 13.99
N GLY A 652 10.05 -10.60 13.13
CA GLY A 652 9.08 -9.56 13.39
C GLY A 652 9.66 -8.42 14.25
N PRO A 653 8.92 -7.31 14.38
CA PRO A 653 9.38 -6.07 15.01
C PRO A 653 9.78 -6.25 16.47
N ARG A 654 9.03 -7.09 17.22
CA ARG A 654 9.21 -7.34 18.66
C ARG A 654 9.83 -8.70 18.99
N CYS A 655 10.41 -9.41 18.01
CA CYS A 655 10.93 -10.77 18.18
C CYS A 655 9.87 -11.75 18.70
N THR A 656 8.63 -11.55 18.27
CA THR A 656 7.42 -12.24 18.73
C THR A 656 6.88 -13.24 17.72
N GLU A 657 7.47 -13.34 16.52
CA GLU A 657 7.08 -14.30 15.49
C GLU A 657 8.07 -15.46 15.42
N ALA A 658 7.57 -16.70 15.41
CA ALA A 658 8.41 -17.87 15.16
C ALA A 658 8.68 -18.02 13.66
N GLN A 659 9.96 -18.03 13.27
CA GLN A 659 10.35 -18.26 11.87
C GLN A 659 10.21 -19.75 11.53
N SER A 660 9.27 -20.08 10.65
CA SER A 660 9.18 -21.38 9.99
C SER A 660 10.01 -21.39 8.70
N ASP A 661 10.88 -22.40 8.55
CA ASP A 661 11.51 -22.71 7.25
C ASP A 661 10.43 -23.14 6.25
N THR A 662 9.82 -22.20 5.51
CA THR A 662 9.00 -22.50 4.32
C THR A 662 9.86 -22.72 3.07
N SER A 663 11.11 -22.25 3.08
CA SER A 663 12.11 -22.49 2.04
C SER A 663 12.76 -23.86 2.16
N GLU A 664 12.06 -24.93 1.72
CA GLU A 664 12.65 -26.04 0.94
C GLU A 664 11.65 -27.21 0.73
N LYS A 665 11.40 -27.58 -0.54
CA LYS A 665 10.99 -28.96 -0.90
C LYS A 665 12.22 -29.89 -0.90
N SER A 666 12.96 -29.97 0.21
CA SER A 666 14.11 -30.87 0.35
C SER A 666 13.79 -32.09 1.21
N SER A 667 14.36 -33.24 0.85
CA SER A 667 14.10 -34.53 1.49
C SER A 667 14.87 -34.73 2.82
N SER A 668 15.32 -33.65 3.45
CA SER A 668 16.16 -33.67 4.64
C SER A 668 15.34 -33.66 5.94
N LEU A 669 15.17 -34.84 6.55
CA LEU A 669 14.46 -35.03 7.82
C LEU A 669 15.06 -34.28 9.03
N SER A 670 16.19 -33.58 8.89
CA SER A 670 17.01 -33.08 10.01
C SER A 670 16.61 -31.70 10.56
N LYS A 671 15.82 -30.90 9.82
CA LYS A 671 15.37 -29.56 10.24
C LYS A 671 13.90 -29.55 10.68
N ARG A 672 13.62 -29.86 11.96
CA ARG A 672 12.38 -29.42 12.64
C ARG A 672 12.76 -28.62 13.87
N VAL A 673 12.39 -27.34 13.88
CA VAL A 673 12.82 -26.37 14.91
C VAL A 673 12.10 -26.58 16.26
N TYR A 674 10.92 -27.21 16.25
CA TYR A 674 10.23 -27.64 17.47
C TYR A 674 10.73 -29.00 17.98
N GLY A 675 11.80 -28.97 18.76
CA GLY A 675 12.31 -30.10 19.54
C GLY A 675 13.71 -29.83 20.11
N PRO A 676 14.15 -30.53 21.18
CA PRO A 676 15.54 -30.49 21.61
C PRO A 676 16.45 -30.99 20.47
N PRO A 677 17.66 -30.41 20.29
CA PRO A 677 18.47 -30.59 19.07
C PRO A 677 18.59 -32.05 18.66
N MET A 678 18.47 -32.34 17.36
CA MET A 678 18.41 -33.74 16.91
C MET A 678 19.65 -34.55 17.32
N GLY A 679 20.83 -33.93 17.38
CA GLY A 679 22.04 -34.56 17.94
C GLY A 679 21.97 -34.88 19.44
N LEU A 680 21.24 -34.09 20.24
CA LEU A 680 20.98 -34.37 21.66
C LEU A 680 19.97 -35.53 21.79
N SER A 681 18.90 -35.49 21.01
CA SER A 681 17.87 -36.53 20.96
C SER A 681 18.41 -37.87 20.44
N MET A 682 19.26 -37.85 19.41
CA MET A 682 20.04 -39.00 18.94
C MET A 682 21.11 -39.43 19.94
N GLY A 683 21.68 -38.50 20.72
CA GLY A 683 22.63 -38.82 21.80
C GLY A 683 21.95 -39.61 22.91
N VAL A 684 20.83 -39.12 23.45
CA VAL A 684 20.01 -39.82 24.44
C VAL A 684 19.46 -41.13 23.87
N GLY A 685 18.98 -41.12 22.62
CA GLY A 685 18.54 -42.33 21.92
C GLY A 685 19.67 -43.36 21.76
N SER A 686 20.88 -42.94 21.40
CA SER A 686 22.06 -43.82 21.29
C SER A 686 22.48 -44.35 22.65
N VAL A 687 22.43 -43.55 23.72
CA VAL A 687 22.68 -44.02 25.09
C VAL A 687 21.60 -45.02 25.52
N ALA A 688 20.32 -44.77 25.24
CA ALA A 688 19.24 -45.71 25.53
C ALA A 688 19.38 -47.01 24.72
N ILE A 689 19.79 -46.95 23.46
CA ILE A 689 20.09 -48.10 22.61
C ILE A 689 21.33 -48.86 23.12
N LEU A 690 22.40 -48.18 23.52
CA LEU A 690 23.59 -48.81 24.09
C LEU A 690 23.32 -49.45 25.46
N LEU A 691 22.49 -48.84 26.30
CA LEU A 691 22.01 -49.44 27.55
C LEU A 691 21.08 -50.63 27.30
N SER A 692 20.26 -50.58 26.23
CA SER A 692 19.41 -51.71 25.82
C SER A 692 20.21 -52.86 25.22
N ILE A 693 21.22 -52.57 24.39
CA ILE A 693 22.18 -53.55 23.89
C ILE A 693 23.00 -54.11 25.06
N GLY A 694 23.38 -53.29 26.04
CA GLY A 694 24.06 -53.72 27.26
C GLY A 694 23.21 -54.64 28.13
N SER A 695 21.92 -54.34 28.32
CA SER A 695 21.01 -55.19 29.09
C SER A 695 20.65 -56.48 28.35
N VAL A 696 20.44 -56.42 27.03
CA VAL A 696 20.29 -57.61 26.17
C VAL A 696 21.56 -58.44 26.13
N TRP A 697 22.76 -57.83 26.10
CA TRP A 697 24.03 -58.54 26.16
C TRP A 697 24.28 -59.18 27.53
N LEU A 698 23.90 -58.52 28.63
CA LEU A 698 23.93 -59.11 29.96
C LEU A 698 22.95 -60.30 30.07
N ALA A 699 21.72 -60.15 29.57
CA ALA A 699 20.76 -61.25 29.51
C ALA A 699 21.25 -62.40 28.62
N ALA A 700 21.84 -62.09 27.47
CA ALA A 700 22.46 -63.06 26.57
C ALA A 700 23.73 -63.71 27.15
N ALA A 701 24.49 -63.03 28.00
CA ALA A 701 25.64 -63.60 28.72
C ALA A 701 25.19 -64.51 29.87
N VAL A 702 24.04 -64.22 30.50
CA VAL A 702 23.40 -65.13 31.47
C VAL A 702 22.89 -66.39 30.78
N THR A 703 22.21 -66.31 29.63
CA THR A 703 21.75 -67.50 28.90
C THR A 703 22.88 -68.22 28.16
N ALA A 704 23.91 -67.52 27.66
CA ALA A 704 25.08 -68.16 27.07
C ALA A 704 25.89 -69.00 28.07
N LYS A 705 25.82 -68.69 29.38
CA LYS A 705 26.35 -69.56 30.44
C LYS A 705 25.63 -70.92 30.53
N GLU A 706 24.39 -71.01 30.08
CA GLU A 706 23.66 -72.27 29.94
C GLU A 706 23.98 -72.93 28.58
N THR A 707 24.00 -72.15 27.48
CA THR A 707 24.32 -72.65 26.13
C THR A 707 25.76 -73.17 26.00
N GLN A 708 26.71 -72.69 26.80
CA GLN A 708 28.10 -73.19 26.85
C GLN A 708 28.20 -74.69 27.22
N LYS A 709 27.14 -75.32 27.72
CA LYS A 709 27.08 -76.77 27.95
C LYS A 709 26.85 -77.62 26.68
N MET A 710 26.39 -77.01 25.58
CA MET A 710 25.80 -77.72 24.43
C MET A 710 26.65 -77.80 23.16
N LEU A 711 27.71 -77.00 23.02
CA LEU A 711 28.51 -76.92 21.78
C LEU A 711 30.00 -77.24 22.02
N LYS A 712 30.27 -78.41 22.62
CA LYS A 712 31.63 -78.95 22.74
C LYS A 712 32.00 -79.87 21.56
N THR A 713 31.69 -79.44 20.33
CA THR A 713 32.08 -80.12 19.09
C THR A 713 32.11 -79.15 17.90
N LYS A 714 33.14 -79.29 17.06
CA LYS A 714 33.42 -78.52 15.84
C LYS A 714 33.94 -77.09 16.02
N ASP A 715 35.09 -76.98 16.67
CA ASP A 715 36.22 -76.36 15.97
C ASP A 715 36.53 -77.16 14.70
N ALA A 716 36.69 -76.48 13.55
CA ALA A 716 37.60 -76.86 12.45
C ALA A 716 37.43 -75.89 11.27
N GLU A 717 38.30 -74.87 11.23
CA GLU A 717 38.93 -74.33 10.00
C GLU A 717 38.00 -73.65 8.93
N LEU A 718 38.49 -72.74 8.07
CA LEU A 718 39.82 -72.13 8.00
C LEU A 718 39.74 -70.62 7.72
N GLU A 719 40.76 -69.92 8.19
CA GLU A 719 41.03 -68.50 7.97
C GLU A 719 41.32 -68.18 6.48
N ALA A 720 40.57 -67.25 5.89
CA ALA A 720 40.95 -66.53 4.67
C ALA A 720 39.99 -65.34 4.42
N ARG A 721 40.41 -64.05 4.40
CA ARG A 721 41.71 -63.42 4.68
C ARG A 721 41.50 -62.06 5.37
N GLN A 722 42.53 -61.61 6.08
CA GLN A 722 42.75 -60.21 6.50
C GLN A 722 42.83 -59.27 5.25
N ARG A 723 42.32 -58.01 5.28
CA ARG A 723 42.93 -56.76 5.81
C ARG A 723 44.31 -56.42 5.21
N GLU A 724 44.79 -55.17 5.05
CA GLU A 724 44.37 -53.74 5.24
C GLU A 724 45.45 -52.90 4.45
N ALA A 725 45.38 -51.61 4.05
CA ALA A 725 44.33 -50.58 3.85
C ALA A 725 44.99 -49.31 3.18
N LYS A 726 44.19 -48.32 2.71
CA LYS A 726 44.58 -46.96 2.20
C LYS A 726 45.30 -46.94 0.81
N ALA A 727 45.31 -45.88 -0.02
CA ALA A 727 44.49 -44.66 -0.26
C ALA A 727 44.89 -44.12 -1.69
N SER A 728 44.82 -42.86 -2.19
CA SER A 728 44.48 -41.49 -1.70
C SER A 728 44.38 -40.46 -2.88
N GLN A 729 43.62 -39.37 -2.68
CA GLN A 729 43.65 -38.04 -3.37
C GLN A 729 43.11 -37.82 -4.82
N LEU A 730 42.42 -36.67 -4.95
CA LEU A 730 42.14 -35.74 -6.07
C LEU A 730 42.33 -36.15 -7.55
N SER A 731 41.31 -35.88 -8.39
CA SER A 731 41.28 -34.64 -9.22
C SER A 731 39.90 -34.34 -9.84
N SER A 732 39.69 -33.05 -10.16
CA SER A 732 38.71 -32.40 -11.05
C SER A 732 37.80 -33.26 -11.98
N SER A 733 36.52 -32.92 -12.03
CA SER A 733 35.60 -33.25 -13.14
C SER A 733 34.78 -32.02 -13.57
N ASP A 734 34.55 -31.88 -14.88
CA ASP A 734 33.71 -30.85 -15.51
C ASP A 734 32.30 -30.71 -14.91
N LEU A 735 31.76 -29.49 -14.98
CA LEU A 735 30.32 -29.22 -14.99
C LEU A 735 30.03 -27.80 -15.50
N GLY A 736 29.72 -27.67 -16.79
CA GLY A 736 29.21 -26.43 -17.36
C GLY A 736 27.75 -26.22 -16.94
N SER A 737 27.47 -25.16 -16.18
CA SER A 737 26.10 -24.76 -15.83
C SER A 737 25.57 -23.73 -16.83
N SER A 738 24.54 -24.10 -17.59
CA SER A 738 23.73 -23.13 -18.32
C SER A 738 22.94 -22.31 -17.30
N PHE A 739 23.30 -21.04 -17.13
CA PHE A 739 22.42 -20.10 -16.44
C PHE A 739 21.16 -19.91 -17.30
N ASN A 740 19.99 -20.20 -16.75
CA ASN A 740 18.74 -19.74 -17.35
C ASN A 740 18.75 -18.22 -17.32
N GLN A 741 18.53 -17.59 -18.48
CA GLN A 741 18.20 -16.17 -18.51
C GLN A 741 16.85 -15.96 -17.83
N PRO A 742 16.63 -14.84 -17.12
CA PRO A 742 15.29 -14.44 -16.73
C PRO A 742 14.37 -14.36 -17.96
N LYS A 743 13.11 -14.75 -17.80
CA LYS A 743 12.08 -14.26 -18.71
C LYS A 743 11.85 -12.79 -18.34
N ASP A 744 11.79 -11.95 -19.37
CA ASP A 744 11.41 -10.54 -19.33
C ASP A 744 12.20 -9.66 -18.35
N ASN A 745 13.11 -8.83 -18.87
CA ASN A 745 14.07 -8.07 -18.07
C ASN A 745 13.48 -6.76 -17.49
N TYR A 746 12.47 -6.83 -16.61
CA TYR A 746 11.71 -5.66 -16.12
C TYR A 746 12.47 -4.70 -15.16
N LYS A 747 13.76 -4.94 -14.85
CA LYS A 747 14.45 -4.36 -13.67
C LYS A 747 14.61 -2.82 -13.62
N GLN A 748 14.61 -2.13 -14.77
CA GLN A 748 14.89 -0.68 -14.85
C GLN A 748 13.90 0.07 -15.75
N ASN A 749 12.65 -0.39 -15.75
CA ASN A 749 11.62 0.02 -16.71
C ASN A 749 11.04 1.42 -16.44
N PHE A 750 11.49 2.38 -17.24
CA PHE A 750 10.90 3.71 -17.43
C PHE A 750 9.73 3.65 -18.44
N VAL A 751 8.75 4.55 -18.30
CA VAL A 751 7.47 4.56 -19.05
C VAL A 751 7.31 5.84 -19.87
#